data_AF-A0A117MKB7-F1
#
_entry.id   AF-A0A117MKB7-F1
#
_cell.length_a   1.000
_cell.length_b   1.000
_cell.length_c   1.000
_cell.angle_alpha   90.00
_cell.angle_beta   90.00
_cell.angle_gamma   90.00
#
_symmetry.space_group_name_H-M   'P 1'
#
loop_
_entity.id
_entity.type
_entity.pdbx_description
1 polymer ?
#
loop_
_entity_poly.entity_id
_entity_poly.type
_entity_poly.pdbx_seq_one_letter_code
_entity_poly.pdbx_strand_id
1 'polypeptide(L)'
;MIQLRIQKLAPLVLMLGMLLLVCLQPAAIGAPQAAALRVLAIEIDGKPAERAEGVALSASGESAPRKTALKTGDAIAQETDIIVPPHTVLVLETANGNQIRLQPGCGYRTGSVSGRGETHTMLFGKAFFRVKHALDFFNVNYESFLAIVRGTEFSVDVEPKKEISFSLDKGKLLVQRDVKVRILEGDKVAELKASEMLQQGGKTTVSYRLGIDEYLQEFRTFKEAEEYYRRKLEEDERSGDYDRIQGGLNAMGNILCTLGKDRDAIGYFERALQPALDHRDETGEATLNNNMGVAYQGLGEYSKAIKFYEKDLSIILKLYPNGNHPDIAASYNNLGNTYNLLGEYRNALEFYEKSLDIFFKLYPNGNHPDIAASYNNLGNAYDDLGEYRKAIEFFEKSLKITSKLYANGIHPDIAVSYNNLGSAYNRLSEFRKAIDFYENALAIMLKLYPNGIHPDIAVSYNNLGTAFNRLGEFRKAIEFHEKTLAMALKLYPKGIHPDIALSYINLGNAYDALGEYRKAIEINEKALVMNLKLYPVGVHPDIALSYINLGNAYYGLGEYRKAVEFFENALEMRLKLYPNGIHPYIASNYNNLGIAYFYLGEYPKAIEFYEKSLGMKLKLYPKGIHPDIALSYKILSLAYGIFGEPARADEYAKKAIDIENRLKEK
;
A
#
# COMPACT_ATOMS: atom_id res chain seq x y z
N MET A 1 38.58 -45.60 15.93
CA MET A 1 37.71 -44.67 15.18
C MET A 1 36.20 -44.92 15.35
N ILE A 2 35.72 -45.60 16.40
CA ILE A 2 34.27 -45.73 16.69
C ILE A 2 33.90 -45.46 18.18
N GLN A 3 34.86 -45.37 19.11
CA GLN A 3 34.56 -45.09 20.53
C GLN A 3 34.67 -43.62 20.97
N LEU A 4 35.17 -42.70 20.14
CA LEU A 4 35.25 -41.27 20.50
C LEU A 4 34.06 -40.42 20.01
N ARG A 5 33.02 -41.02 19.42
CA ARG A 5 31.82 -40.30 18.93
C ARG A 5 30.59 -40.38 19.85
N ILE A 6 30.64 -41.15 20.95
CA ILE A 6 29.49 -41.34 21.84
C ILE A 6 29.47 -40.34 23.02
N GLN A 7 30.59 -39.70 23.37
CA GLN A 7 30.65 -38.76 24.51
C GLN A 7 30.25 -37.31 24.21
N LYS A 8 29.96 -36.93 22.95
CA LYS A 8 29.46 -35.58 22.60
C LYS A 8 27.96 -35.52 22.28
N LEU A 9 27.25 -36.64 22.34
CA LEU A 9 25.79 -36.71 22.11
C LEU A 9 24.96 -36.77 23.40
N ALA A 10 25.60 -36.99 24.56
CA ALA A 10 24.91 -37.05 25.85
C ALA A 10 24.22 -35.72 26.29
N PRO A 11 24.76 -34.51 26.00
CA PRO A 11 24.06 -33.26 26.36
C PRO A 11 22.89 -32.95 25.41
N LEU A 12 22.93 -33.43 24.17
CA LEU A 12 21.87 -33.19 23.18
C LEU A 12 20.62 -34.03 23.44
N VAL A 13 20.78 -35.28 23.91
CA VAL A 13 19.65 -36.17 24.22
C VAL A 13 18.97 -35.79 25.54
N LEU A 14 19.71 -35.21 26.51
CA LEU A 14 19.11 -34.67 27.74
C LEU A 14 18.40 -33.31 27.53
N MET A 15 18.88 -32.45 26.62
CA MET A 15 18.13 -31.23 26.23
C MET A 15 16.88 -31.54 25.41
N LEU A 16 16.92 -32.52 24.49
CA LEU A 16 15.72 -32.98 23.78
C LEU A 16 14.74 -33.71 24.70
N GLY A 17 15.23 -34.43 25.73
CA GLY A 17 14.39 -35.07 26.75
C GLY A 17 13.71 -34.08 27.70
N MET A 18 14.36 -32.97 28.06
CA MET A 18 13.74 -31.92 28.89
C MET A 18 12.80 -31.00 28.09
N LEU A 19 13.04 -30.77 26.80
CA LEU A 19 12.07 -30.05 25.94
C LEU A 19 10.79 -30.86 25.67
N LEU A 20 10.85 -32.19 25.70
CA LEU A 20 9.68 -33.06 25.57
C LEU A 20 8.93 -33.29 26.90
N LEU A 21 9.56 -33.06 28.06
CA LEU A 21 8.90 -33.14 29.37
C LEU A 21 8.28 -31.83 29.88
N VAL A 22 8.58 -30.69 29.25
CA VAL A 22 7.79 -29.44 29.45
C VAL A 22 6.51 -29.44 28.61
N CYS A 23 6.38 -30.36 27.64
CA CYS A 23 5.20 -30.51 26.77
C CYS A 23 4.18 -31.57 27.23
N LEU A 24 4.31 -32.09 28.46
CA LEU A 24 3.31 -32.98 29.07
C LEU A 24 2.95 -32.49 30.47
N GLN A 25 2.46 -31.25 30.56
CA GLN A 25 1.52 -30.89 31.62
C GLN A 25 0.10 -31.08 31.07
N PRO A 26 -0.80 -31.75 31.78
CA PRO A 26 -2.22 -31.71 31.42
C PRO A 26 -2.62 -30.24 31.39
N ALA A 27 -3.28 -29.83 30.30
CA ALA A 27 -3.81 -28.50 30.06
C ALA A 27 -4.15 -27.82 31.39
N ALA A 28 -3.26 -26.92 31.84
CA ALA A 28 -3.58 -26.02 32.93
C ALA A 28 -4.79 -25.24 32.42
N ILE A 29 -5.92 -25.50 33.08
CA ILE A 29 -7.22 -24.90 32.89
C ILE A 29 -7.01 -23.45 32.50
N GLY A 30 -7.25 -23.17 31.22
CA GLY A 30 -7.04 -21.86 30.64
C GLY A 30 -7.77 -20.84 31.48
N ALA A 31 -7.13 -19.71 31.73
CA ALA A 31 -7.86 -18.49 32.08
C ALA A 31 -9.06 -18.40 31.12
N PRO A 32 -10.29 -18.18 31.63
CA PRO A 32 -11.47 -18.26 30.80
C PRO A 32 -11.32 -17.26 29.66
N GLN A 33 -11.24 -17.78 28.42
CA GLN A 33 -11.57 -16.99 27.24
C GLN A 33 -12.92 -16.36 27.56
N ALA A 34 -12.98 -15.04 27.62
CA ALA A 34 -14.21 -14.33 27.98
C ALA A 34 -15.34 -14.86 27.09
N ALA A 35 -16.37 -15.45 27.73
CA ALA A 35 -17.47 -16.07 27.01
C ALA A 35 -18.15 -15.03 26.11
N ALA A 36 -18.29 -15.34 24.82
CA ALA A 36 -18.96 -14.46 23.87
C ALA A 36 -20.48 -14.54 24.04
N LEU A 37 -20.97 -15.77 24.25
CA LEU A 37 -22.38 -16.09 24.30
C LEU A 37 -22.65 -17.13 25.39
N ARG A 38 -23.84 -17.07 25.97
CA ARG A 38 -24.39 -18.06 26.88
C ARG A 38 -25.64 -18.68 26.28
N VAL A 39 -25.77 -20.00 26.35
CA VAL A 39 -27.00 -20.69 25.94
C VAL A 39 -28.10 -20.40 26.95
N LEU A 40 -29.13 -19.66 26.54
CA LEU A 40 -30.23 -19.24 27.41
C LEU A 40 -31.42 -20.21 27.34
N ALA A 41 -31.71 -20.74 26.16
CA ALA A 41 -32.73 -21.77 25.96
C ALA A 41 -32.47 -22.61 24.71
N ILE A 42 -33.02 -23.83 24.71
CA ILE A 42 -32.97 -24.76 23.60
C ILE A 42 -34.40 -25.23 23.32
N GLU A 43 -34.79 -25.27 22.05
CA GLU A 43 -36.04 -25.89 21.63
C GLU A 43 -35.76 -26.98 20.58
N ILE A 44 -36.43 -28.12 20.71
CA ILE A 44 -36.40 -29.22 19.73
C ILE A 44 -37.85 -29.51 19.32
N ASP A 45 -38.14 -29.48 18.02
CA ASP A 45 -39.49 -29.65 17.47
C ASP A 45 -40.52 -28.68 18.08
N GLY A 46 -40.08 -27.45 18.39
CA GLY A 46 -40.91 -26.40 18.98
C GLY A 46 -41.24 -26.59 20.46
N LYS A 47 -40.60 -27.55 21.14
CA LYS A 47 -40.75 -27.77 22.60
C LYS A 47 -39.45 -27.44 23.35
N PRO A 48 -39.52 -26.85 24.55
CA PRO A 48 -38.35 -26.61 25.39
C PRO A 48 -37.58 -27.91 25.66
N ALA A 49 -36.25 -27.84 25.58
CA ALA A 49 -35.35 -28.95 25.89
C ALA A 49 -34.20 -28.46 26.78
N GLU A 50 -33.66 -29.33 27.63
CA GLU A 50 -32.50 -28.99 28.49
C GLU A 50 -31.16 -29.13 27.76
N ARG A 51 -31.14 -29.87 26.64
CA ARG A 51 -29.92 -30.22 25.89
C ARG A 51 -30.22 -30.38 24.40
N ALA A 52 -29.33 -29.87 23.55
CA ALA A 52 -29.28 -30.11 22.11
C ALA A 52 -28.09 -31.01 21.79
N GLU A 53 -28.36 -32.12 21.09
CA GLU A 53 -27.31 -33.02 20.58
C GLU A 53 -26.88 -32.61 19.17
N GLY A 54 -25.61 -32.85 18.86
CA GLY A 54 -25.11 -32.73 17.48
C GLY A 54 -24.90 -31.30 16.97
N VAL A 55 -24.88 -30.29 17.85
CA VAL A 55 -24.52 -28.92 17.48
C VAL A 55 -23.07 -28.92 17.01
N ALA A 56 -22.83 -28.50 15.77
CA ALA A 56 -21.47 -28.48 15.24
C ALA A 56 -20.78 -27.20 15.70
N LEU A 57 -19.73 -27.36 16.51
CA LEU A 57 -18.88 -26.26 16.98
C LEU A 57 -17.50 -26.38 16.37
N SER A 58 -16.96 -25.29 15.86
CA SER A 58 -15.58 -25.22 15.38
C SER A 58 -14.94 -23.94 15.90
N ALA A 59 -13.87 -24.07 16.69
CA ALA A 59 -13.06 -22.91 17.04
C ALA A 59 -12.27 -22.44 15.81
N SER A 60 -11.93 -21.14 15.76
CA SER A 60 -11.06 -20.58 14.72
C SER A 60 -9.77 -21.41 14.57
N GLY A 61 -9.55 -21.97 13.38
CA GLY A 61 -8.38 -22.79 13.04
C GLY A 61 -8.56 -24.32 13.11
N GLU A 62 -9.71 -24.84 13.55
CA GLU A 62 -9.99 -26.28 13.46
C GLU A 62 -10.42 -26.70 12.04
N SER A 63 -9.92 -27.85 11.57
CA SER A 63 -10.15 -28.34 10.19
C SER A 63 -11.53 -28.99 9.97
N ALA A 64 -12.25 -29.32 11.04
CA ALA A 64 -13.59 -29.90 10.96
C ALA A 64 -14.43 -29.56 12.22
N PRO A 65 -15.72 -29.22 12.05
CA PRO A 65 -16.61 -28.94 13.17
C PRO A 65 -16.86 -30.20 14.00
N ARG A 66 -16.74 -30.06 15.32
CA ARG A 66 -17.03 -31.12 16.29
C ARG A 66 -18.50 -31.07 16.68
N LYS A 67 -19.20 -32.19 16.48
CA LYS A 67 -20.55 -32.37 17.01
C LYS A 67 -20.49 -32.46 18.52
N THR A 68 -20.99 -31.42 19.17
CA THR A 68 -20.97 -31.23 20.61
C THR A 68 -22.41 -31.16 21.12
N ALA A 69 -22.61 -31.61 22.34
CA ALA A 69 -23.89 -31.43 23.00
C ALA A 69 -23.86 -30.14 23.82
N LEU A 70 -24.83 -29.26 23.59
CA LEU A 70 -24.99 -28.02 24.36
C LEU A 70 -26.15 -28.15 25.34
N LYS A 71 -25.99 -27.60 26.54
CA LYS A 71 -27.01 -27.48 27.57
C LYS A 71 -27.31 -26.02 27.87
N THR A 72 -28.48 -25.77 28.43
CA THR A 72 -28.81 -24.45 28.97
C THR A 72 -27.79 -24.03 30.02
N GLY A 73 -27.27 -22.82 29.90
CA GLY A 73 -26.24 -22.25 30.77
C GLY A 73 -24.81 -22.42 30.24
N ASP A 74 -24.57 -23.25 29.22
CA ASP A 74 -23.25 -23.42 28.63
C ASP A 74 -22.74 -22.11 28.01
N ALA A 75 -21.44 -21.87 28.14
CA ALA A 75 -20.76 -20.73 27.55
C ALA A 75 -20.11 -21.15 26.23
N ILE A 76 -20.20 -20.28 25.22
CA ILE A 76 -19.56 -20.45 23.91
C ILE A 76 -18.50 -19.35 23.78
N ALA A 77 -17.29 -19.77 23.41
CA ALA A 77 -16.15 -18.86 23.23
C ALA A 77 -16.37 -17.91 22.04
N GLN A 78 -15.60 -16.82 21.99
CA GLN A 78 -15.50 -15.95 20.80
C GLN A 78 -14.91 -16.72 19.61
N GLU A 79 -15.17 -16.26 18.39
CA GLU A 79 -14.65 -16.82 17.14
C GLU A 79 -14.94 -18.32 16.97
N THR A 80 -16.12 -18.75 17.43
CA THR A 80 -16.62 -20.12 17.32
C THR A 80 -17.72 -20.19 16.27
N ASP A 81 -17.53 -21.03 15.25
CA ASP A 81 -18.56 -21.37 14.30
C ASP A 81 -19.57 -22.33 14.96
N ILE A 82 -20.84 -21.99 14.83
CA ILE A 82 -21.99 -22.75 15.32
C ILE A 82 -22.83 -23.13 14.12
N ILE A 83 -23.05 -24.43 13.92
CA ILE A 83 -24.03 -24.94 12.96
C ILE A 83 -25.16 -25.59 13.74
N VAL A 84 -26.34 -24.97 13.66
CA VAL A 84 -27.54 -25.42 14.36
C VAL A 84 -28.10 -26.66 13.65
N PRO A 85 -28.34 -27.78 14.38
CA PRO A 85 -28.92 -28.98 13.80
C PRO A 85 -30.33 -28.75 13.23
N PRO A 86 -30.81 -29.63 12.33
CA PRO A 86 -32.21 -29.67 11.95
C PRO A 86 -33.12 -29.79 13.18
N HIS A 87 -34.32 -29.21 13.11
CA HIS A 87 -35.33 -29.21 14.18
C HIS A 87 -34.94 -28.54 15.51
N THR A 88 -33.73 -27.95 15.60
CA THR A 88 -33.22 -27.30 16.81
C THR A 88 -33.24 -25.79 16.67
N VAL A 89 -33.66 -25.09 17.72
CA VAL A 89 -33.51 -23.64 17.89
C VAL A 89 -32.61 -23.38 19.09
N LEU A 90 -31.63 -22.50 18.91
CA LEU A 90 -30.77 -22.04 20.01
C LEU A 90 -31.09 -20.59 20.33
N VAL A 91 -31.37 -20.30 21.60
CA VAL A 91 -31.45 -18.94 22.13
C VAL A 91 -30.19 -18.66 22.92
N LEU A 92 -29.42 -17.69 22.47
CA LEU A 92 -28.13 -17.29 23.02
C LEU A 92 -28.25 -15.88 23.60
N GLU A 93 -27.50 -15.60 24.65
CA GLU A 93 -27.39 -14.29 25.28
C GLU A 93 -25.94 -13.81 25.23
N THR A 94 -25.73 -12.57 24.82
CA THR A 94 -24.42 -11.94 24.76
C THR A 94 -24.05 -11.33 26.10
N ALA A 95 -22.77 -10.97 26.28
CA ALA A 95 -22.31 -10.29 27.50
C ALA A 95 -23.02 -8.96 27.75
N ASN A 96 -23.46 -8.28 26.68
CA ASN A 96 -24.23 -7.04 26.74
C ASN A 96 -25.75 -7.29 26.84
N GLY A 97 -26.19 -8.51 27.15
CA GLY A 97 -27.61 -8.82 27.34
C GLY A 97 -28.48 -8.72 26.08
N ASN A 98 -27.86 -8.73 24.89
CA ASN A 98 -28.57 -8.93 23.65
C ASN A 98 -28.91 -10.43 23.49
N GLN A 99 -30.05 -10.73 22.90
CA GLN A 99 -30.47 -12.12 22.67
C GLN A 99 -30.48 -12.45 21.19
N ILE A 100 -30.00 -13.65 20.87
CA ILE A 100 -29.91 -14.16 19.50
C ILE A 100 -30.63 -15.51 19.45
N ARG A 101 -31.63 -15.62 18.59
CA ARG A 101 -32.35 -16.87 18.34
C ARG A 101 -31.98 -17.40 16.96
N LEU A 102 -31.15 -18.43 16.93
CA LEU A 102 -30.71 -19.13 15.73
C LEU A 102 -31.73 -20.22 15.35
N GLN A 103 -32.21 -20.20 14.10
CA GLN A 103 -33.19 -21.16 13.58
C GLN A 103 -32.53 -22.48 13.14
N PRO A 104 -33.30 -23.56 12.88
CA PRO A 104 -32.75 -24.82 12.41
C PRO A 104 -31.93 -24.65 11.13
N GLY A 105 -30.75 -25.28 11.08
CA GLY A 105 -29.85 -25.16 9.95
C GLY A 105 -29.17 -23.79 9.82
N CYS A 106 -29.27 -22.89 10.81
CA CYS A 106 -28.52 -21.65 10.82
C CYS A 106 -27.02 -21.92 11.07
N GLY A 107 -26.16 -21.31 10.25
CA GLY A 107 -24.73 -21.20 10.48
C GLY A 107 -24.39 -19.81 10.99
N TYR A 108 -23.67 -19.72 12.11
CA TYR A 108 -23.39 -18.48 12.81
C TYR A 108 -22.02 -18.52 13.49
N ARG A 109 -21.23 -17.46 13.40
CA ARG A 109 -19.95 -17.33 14.10
C ARG A 109 -20.08 -16.31 15.22
N THR A 110 -19.65 -16.70 16.42
CA THR A 110 -19.56 -15.79 17.57
C THR A 110 -18.55 -14.69 17.27
N GLY A 111 -18.96 -13.43 17.33
CA GLY A 111 -18.08 -12.30 16.99
C GLY A 111 -17.43 -11.65 18.22
N SER A 112 -16.61 -10.64 17.94
CA SER A 112 -15.94 -9.79 18.91
C SER A 112 -16.83 -8.63 19.37
N VAL A 113 -16.48 -7.99 20.49
CA VAL A 113 -17.14 -6.78 20.99
C VAL A 113 -16.29 -5.57 20.57
N SER A 114 -16.89 -4.66 19.80
CA SER A 114 -16.29 -3.40 19.35
C SER A 114 -16.72 -2.25 20.27
N GLY A 115 -16.07 -1.08 20.12
CA GLY A 115 -16.45 0.15 20.83
C GLY A 115 -17.83 0.71 20.49
N ARG A 116 -18.36 0.42 19.30
CA ARG A 116 -19.69 0.87 18.88
C ARG A 116 -20.80 -0.16 19.20
N GLY A 117 -20.46 -1.42 19.50
CA GLY A 117 -21.40 -2.53 19.64
C GLY A 117 -20.79 -3.93 19.38
N GLU A 118 -21.60 -4.98 19.52
CA GLU A 118 -21.16 -6.36 19.27
C GLU A 118 -21.15 -6.68 17.76
N THR A 119 -20.14 -7.44 17.32
CA THR A 119 -20.06 -7.95 15.95
C THR A 119 -20.68 -9.34 15.89
N HIS A 120 -21.38 -9.60 14.80
CA HIS A 120 -22.03 -10.87 14.54
C HIS A 120 -21.68 -11.34 13.13
N THR A 121 -21.49 -12.64 12.97
CA THR A 121 -21.21 -13.19 11.64
C THR A 121 -22.22 -14.28 11.32
N MET A 122 -22.99 -14.07 10.26
CA MET A 122 -23.97 -15.04 9.76
C MET A 122 -23.35 -15.78 8.57
N LEU A 123 -23.28 -17.11 8.66
CA LEU A 123 -22.79 -17.95 7.57
C LEU A 123 -23.91 -18.27 6.58
N PHE A 124 -25.08 -18.68 7.10
CA PHE A 124 -26.30 -18.99 6.35
C PHE A 124 -27.50 -19.18 7.27
N GLY A 125 -28.72 -19.07 6.72
CA GLY A 125 -29.96 -19.31 7.43
C GLY A 125 -30.48 -18.09 8.19
N LYS A 126 -31.45 -18.33 9.09
CA LYS A 126 -32.23 -17.27 9.72
C LYS A 126 -31.93 -17.12 11.20
N ALA A 127 -31.76 -15.87 11.63
CA ALA A 127 -31.59 -15.50 13.03
C ALA A 127 -32.50 -14.34 13.42
N PHE A 128 -32.95 -14.34 14.68
CA PHE A 128 -33.68 -13.22 15.27
C PHE A 128 -32.83 -12.59 16.37
N PHE A 129 -32.77 -11.27 16.37
CA PHE A 129 -31.99 -10.48 17.31
C PHE A 129 -32.92 -9.62 18.14
N ARG A 130 -32.70 -9.62 19.44
CA ARG A 130 -33.26 -8.65 20.39
C ARG A 130 -32.10 -7.86 20.96
N VAL A 131 -31.98 -6.61 20.53
CA VAL A 131 -30.90 -5.70 20.90
C VAL A 131 -31.36 -4.83 22.06
N LYS A 132 -30.76 -5.05 23.22
CA LYS A 132 -30.98 -4.25 24.41
C LYS A 132 -30.02 -3.05 24.48
N HIS A 133 -28.83 -3.19 23.93
CA HIS A 133 -27.80 -2.15 23.88
C HIS A 133 -27.50 -1.73 22.44
N ALA A 134 -26.34 -2.10 21.89
CA ALA A 134 -25.92 -1.75 20.53
C ALA A 134 -25.27 -2.94 19.80
N LEU A 135 -25.55 -3.04 18.50
CA LEU A 135 -24.90 -3.95 17.54
C LEU A 135 -24.31 -3.13 16.39
N ASP A 136 -23.13 -3.52 15.92
CA ASP A 136 -22.41 -2.79 14.87
C ASP A 136 -22.39 -3.49 13.52
N PHE A 137 -22.16 -4.80 13.53
CA PHE A 137 -21.59 -5.46 12.37
C PHE A 137 -22.24 -6.82 12.13
N PHE A 138 -22.61 -7.05 10.86
CA PHE A 138 -23.01 -8.36 10.37
C PHE A 138 -22.06 -8.76 9.24
N ASN A 139 -21.08 -9.62 9.55
CA ASN A 139 -20.29 -10.23 8.49
C ASN A 139 -21.10 -11.36 7.86
N VAL A 140 -21.10 -11.39 6.53
CA VAL A 140 -21.57 -12.56 5.78
C VAL A 140 -20.40 -13.06 4.96
N ASN A 141 -20.26 -14.38 4.83
CA ASN A 141 -19.08 -15.12 4.34
C ASN A 141 -18.56 -14.74 2.92
N TYR A 142 -19.06 -13.68 2.29
CA TYR A 142 -18.71 -13.28 0.94
C TYR A 142 -18.45 -11.78 0.75
N GLU A 143 -18.94 -10.87 1.61
CA GLU A 143 -18.63 -9.42 1.62
C GLU A 143 -18.93 -8.84 3.02
N SER A 144 -18.12 -7.88 3.49
CA SER A 144 -18.33 -7.21 4.78
C SER A 144 -19.46 -6.18 4.71
N PHE A 145 -20.34 -6.19 5.70
CA PHE A 145 -21.51 -5.33 5.75
C PHE A 145 -21.64 -4.70 7.15
N LEU A 146 -21.82 -3.38 7.20
CA LEU A 146 -21.98 -2.67 8.46
C LEU A 146 -23.46 -2.37 8.70
N ALA A 147 -23.96 -2.83 9.84
CA ALA A 147 -25.34 -2.58 10.26
C ALA A 147 -25.37 -2.09 11.69
N ILE A 148 -25.54 -0.78 11.86
CA ILE A 148 -25.64 -0.18 13.18
C ILE A 148 -27.09 -0.28 13.65
N VAL A 149 -27.31 -1.02 14.75
CA VAL A 149 -28.63 -1.27 15.33
C VAL A 149 -28.62 -0.99 16.82
N ARG A 150 -29.60 -0.22 17.31
CA ARG A 150 -29.75 0.12 18.74
C ARG A 150 -31.18 -0.07 19.23
N GLY A 151 -31.33 -0.71 20.38
CA GLY A 151 -32.60 -0.78 21.13
C GLY A 151 -33.81 -1.33 20.37
N THR A 152 -33.65 -2.42 19.60
CA THR A 152 -34.74 -2.98 18.79
C THR A 152 -34.67 -4.49 18.56
N GLU A 153 -35.76 -5.06 18.03
CA GLU A 153 -35.85 -6.44 17.54
C GLU A 153 -35.86 -6.47 16.00
N PHE A 154 -35.07 -7.37 15.42
CA PHE A 154 -35.04 -7.61 13.98
C PHE A 154 -34.69 -9.06 13.65
N SER A 155 -35.02 -9.50 12.44
CA SER A 155 -34.55 -10.79 11.91
C SER A 155 -33.64 -10.57 10.72
N VAL A 156 -32.60 -11.40 10.63
CA VAL A 156 -31.72 -11.50 9.47
C VAL A 156 -31.91 -12.87 8.84
N ASP A 157 -32.13 -12.90 7.54
CA ASP A 157 -32.13 -14.11 6.73
C ASP A 157 -31.00 -14.03 5.71
N VAL A 158 -30.12 -15.03 5.71
CA VAL A 158 -28.97 -15.09 4.81
C VAL A 158 -29.12 -16.30 3.90
N GLU A 159 -29.47 -16.03 2.63
CA GLU A 159 -29.36 -17.01 1.56
C GLU A 159 -27.98 -16.91 0.90
N PRO A 160 -27.10 -17.92 1.04
CA PRO A 160 -25.76 -17.87 0.49
C PRO A 160 -25.76 -17.55 -1.00
N LYS A 161 -24.94 -16.56 -1.38
CA LYS A 161 -24.76 -16.12 -2.78
C LYS A 161 -26.04 -15.62 -3.47
N LYS A 162 -27.04 -15.20 -2.70
CA LYS A 162 -28.30 -14.69 -3.22
C LYS A 162 -28.71 -13.38 -2.57
N GLU A 163 -29.09 -13.41 -1.29
CA GLU A 163 -29.76 -12.27 -0.67
C GLU A 163 -29.59 -12.28 0.87
N ILE A 164 -29.47 -11.10 1.45
CA ILE A 164 -29.59 -10.85 2.88
C ILE A 164 -30.87 -10.04 3.10
N SER A 165 -31.79 -10.54 3.92
CA SER A 165 -33.04 -9.84 4.22
C SER A 165 -33.12 -9.47 5.69
N PHE A 166 -33.36 -8.18 5.96
CA PHE A 166 -33.64 -7.63 7.27
C PHE A 166 -35.14 -7.38 7.40
N SER A 167 -35.75 -7.82 8.50
CA SER A 167 -37.11 -7.42 8.85
C SER A 167 -37.12 -6.83 10.25
N LEU A 168 -37.57 -5.58 10.34
CA LEU A 168 -37.65 -4.84 11.61
C LEU A 168 -39.09 -4.77 12.09
N ASP A 169 -39.29 -4.99 13.40
CA ASP A 169 -40.59 -4.76 14.03
C ASP A 169 -40.74 -3.29 14.48
N LYS A 170 -39.67 -2.70 15.03
CA LYS A 170 -39.57 -1.28 15.42
C LYS A 170 -38.12 -0.76 15.24
N GLY A 171 -37.86 0.52 15.50
CA GLY A 171 -36.49 1.06 15.57
C GLY A 171 -35.83 1.45 14.25
N LYS A 172 -34.53 1.75 14.32
CA LYS A 172 -33.71 2.26 13.23
C LYS A 172 -32.58 1.26 12.92
N LEU A 173 -32.48 0.79 11.67
CA LEU A 173 -31.35 0.04 11.16
C LEU A 173 -30.64 0.96 10.16
N LEU A 174 -29.37 1.24 10.41
CA LEU A 174 -28.53 1.88 9.42
C LEU A 174 -27.70 0.79 8.75
N VAL A 175 -27.90 0.63 7.45
CA VAL A 175 -27.13 -0.30 6.64
C VAL A 175 -26.16 0.48 5.78
N GLN A 176 -24.88 0.10 5.84
CA GLN A 176 -23.84 0.59 4.96
C GLN A 176 -23.17 -0.58 4.25
N ARG A 177 -23.11 -0.50 2.92
CA ARG A 177 -22.31 -1.41 2.09
C ARG A 177 -21.29 -0.64 1.28
N ASP A 178 -20.14 -1.26 1.03
CA ASP A 178 -19.21 -0.77 0.02
C ASP A 178 -19.71 -1.16 -1.37
N VAL A 179 -19.70 -0.18 -2.27
CA VAL A 179 -20.15 -0.31 -3.65
C VAL A 179 -19.13 0.36 -4.55
N LYS A 180 -18.99 -0.16 -5.78
CA LYS A 180 -18.12 0.47 -6.77
C LYS A 180 -18.85 1.62 -7.45
N VAL A 181 -18.16 2.71 -7.71
CA VAL A 181 -18.64 3.80 -8.56
C VAL A 181 -17.72 3.86 -9.74
N ARG A 182 -18.28 3.82 -10.94
CA ARG A 182 -17.49 3.99 -12.15
C ARG A 182 -17.61 5.43 -12.62
N ILE A 183 -16.50 6.05 -12.95
CA ILE A 183 -16.48 7.34 -13.61
C ILE A 183 -15.78 7.18 -14.94
N LEU A 184 -16.49 7.45 -16.02
CA LEU A 184 -16.11 7.29 -17.41
C LEU A 184 -15.87 8.66 -18.04
N GLU A 185 -14.74 9.30 -17.75
CA GLU A 185 -14.42 10.62 -18.32
C GLU A 185 -13.51 10.48 -19.55
N GLY A 186 -14.13 10.38 -20.73
CA GLY A 186 -13.40 10.06 -21.97
C GLY A 186 -12.84 8.64 -21.91
N ASP A 187 -11.53 8.47 -22.11
CA ASP A 187 -10.86 7.17 -22.00
C ASP A 187 -10.45 6.82 -20.55
N LYS A 188 -10.74 7.70 -19.59
CA LYS A 188 -10.42 7.48 -18.17
C LYS A 188 -11.55 6.73 -17.50
N VAL A 189 -11.21 5.59 -16.89
CA VAL A 189 -12.10 4.85 -15.99
C VAL A 189 -11.54 5.00 -14.58
N ALA A 190 -12.29 5.64 -13.69
CA ALA A 190 -12.00 5.60 -12.26
C ALA A 190 -13.03 4.71 -11.58
N GLU A 191 -12.55 3.76 -10.78
CA GLU A 191 -13.38 2.93 -9.93
C GLU A 191 -13.17 3.36 -8.48
N LEU A 192 -14.21 3.98 -7.90
CA LEU A 192 -14.19 4.42 -6.50
C LEU A 192 -14.90 3.39 -5.64
N LYS A 193 -14.43 3.20 -4.42
CA LYS A 193 -15.27 2.60 -3.37
C LYS A 193 -16.09 3.71 -2.74
N ALA A 194 -17.41 3.60 -2.85
CA ALA A 194 -18.34 4.44 -2.13
C ALA A 194 -19.13 3.61 -1.15
N SER A 195 -19.75 4.26 -0.19
CA SER A 195 -20.64 3.61 0.74
C SER A 195 -22.09 4.00 0.46
N GLU A 196 -22.96 2.99 0.37
CA GLU A 196 -24.39 3.20 0.20
C GLU A 196 -25.12 3.01 1.51
N MET A 197 -25.83 4.05 1.93
CA MET A 197 -26.73 4.05 3.09
C MET A 197 -28.11 3.54 2.67
N LEU A 198 -28.55 2.39 3.19
CA LEU A 198 -29.89 1.85 2.96
C LEU A 198 -30.83 2.21 4.13
N GLN A 199 -32.08 2.55 3.79
CA GLN A 199 -33.05 3.43 4.47
C GLN A 199 -33.52 3.13 5.93
N GLN A 200 -33.94 4.21 6.60
CA GLN A 200 -34.70 4.42 7.86
C GLN A 200 -36.23 4.06 7.92
N GLY A 201 -36.67 3.04 8.70
CA GLY A 201 -37.89 3.08 9.55
C GLY A 201 -39.28 2.70 8.98
N GLY A 202 -39.99 1.82 9.71
CA GLY A 202 -41.31 1.25 9.43
C GLY A 202 -41.33 -0.29 9.61
N LYS A 203 -42.50 -0.96 9.65
CA LYS A 203 -42.58 -2.43 9.50
C LYS A 203 -42.16 -2.75 8.07
N THR A 204 -40.86 -2.82 7.83
CA THR A 204 -40.28 -2.82 6.50
C THR A 204 -39.31 -3.99 6.41
N THR A 205 -39.46 -4.78 5.36
CA THR A 205 -38.46 -5.76 4.95
C THR A 205 -37.51 -5.06 3.98
N VAL A 206 -36.23 -5.02 4.33
CA VAL A 206 -35.15 -4.55 3.44
C VAL A 206 -34.40 -5.77 2.98
N SER A 207 -34.38 -6.02 1.67
CA SER A 207 -33.68 -7.15 1.09
C SER A 207 -32.54 -6.67 0.21
N TYR A 208 -31.40 -7.34 0.35
CA TYR A 208 -30.14 -6.97 -0.27
C TYR A 208 -29.61 -8.13 -1.09
N ARG A 209 -29.53 -7.99 -2.40
CA ARG A 209 -28.94 -9.02 -3.25
C ARG A 209 -27.42 -9.03 -3.09
N LEU A 210 -26.86 -10.18 -2.73
CA LEU A 210 -25.42 -10.45 -2.71
C LEU A 210 -24.94 -10.63 -4.16
N GLY A 211 -24.82 -9.53 -4.89
CA GLY A 211 -24.23 -9.49 -6.22
C GLY A 211 -22.73 -9.21 -6.14
N ILE A 212 -21.92 -10.05 -6.79
CA ILE A 212 -20.49 -9.83 -6.97
C ILE A 212 -20.32 -8.58 -7.84
N ASP A 213 -19.64 -7.55 -7.34
CA ASP A 213 -19.15 -6.39 -8.12
C ASP A 213 -20.21 -5.52 -8.83
N GLU A 214 -21.33 -5.19 -8.18
CA GLU A 214 -22.28 -4.21 -8.75
C GLU A 214 -21.84 -2.75 -8.53
N TYR A 215 -21.86 -1.96 -9.60
CA TYR A 215 -21.65 -0.52 -9.53
C TYR A 215 -22.90 0.17 -8.97
N LEU A 216 -22.73 1.01 -7.94
CA LEU A 216 -23.79 1.88 -7.43
C LEU A 216 -24.32 2.79 -8.53
N GLN A 217 -23.39 3.41 -9.25
CA GLN A 217 -23.69 4.37 -10.30
C GLN A 217 -22.48 4.50 -11.22
N GLU A 218 -22.75 4.61 -12.51
CA GLU A 218 -21.77 5.06 -13.48
C GLU A 218 -21.98 6.55 -13.78
N PHE A 219 -20.92 7.35 -13.71
CA PHE A 219 -20.90 8.78 -14.03
C PHE A 219 -20.04 9.01 -15.27
N ARG A 220 -20.38 10.01 -16.10
CA ARG A 220 -19.59 10.35 -17.30
C ARG A 220 -18.47 11.33 -17.02
N THR A 221 -18.50 11.99 -15.87
CA THR A 221 -17.44 12.93 -15.47
C THR A 221 -17.25 12.89 -13.96
N PHE A 222 -16.05 13.28 -13.51
CA PHE A 222 -15.78 13.44 -12.08
C PHE A 222 -16.70 14.48 -11.43
N LYS A 223 -17.09 15.51 -12.19
CA LYS A 223 -17.98 16.56 -11.73
C LYS A 223 -19.40 16.04 -11.47
N GLU A 224 -19.93 15.19 -12.34
CA GLU A 224 -21.25 14.57 -12.15
C GLU A 224 -21.27 13.70 -10.89
N ALA A 225 -20.21 12.91 -10.66
CA ALA A 225 -20.08 12.11 -9.45
C ALA A 225 -20.07 13.00 -8.20
N GLU A 226 -19.23 14.04 -8.20
CA GLU A 226 -19.16 15.00 -7.10
C GLU A 226 -20.50 15.68 -6.82
N GLU A 227 -21.24 16.12 -7.85
CA GLU A 227 -22.56 16.73 -7.72
C GLU A 227 -23.62 15.75 -7.21
N TYR A 228 -23.53 14.48 -7.56
CA TYR A 228 -24.42 13.44 -7.02
C TYR A 228 -24.20 13.25 -5.52
N TYR A 229 -22.95 13.07 -5.09
CA TYR A 229 -22.63 12.87 -3.68
C TYR A 229 -22.89 14.12 -2.84
N ARG A 230 -22.69 15.31 -3.41
CA ARG A 230 -23.09 16.56 -2.77
C ARG A 230 -24.60 16.63 -2.55
N ARG A 231 -25.41 16.27 -3.54
CA ARG A 231 -26.88 16.22 -3.38
C ARG A 231 -27.31 15.18 -2.35
N LYS A 232 -26.68 14.01 -2.35
CA LYS A 232 -26.93 12.97 -1.33
C LYS A 232 -26.60 13.47 0.07
N LEU A 233 -25.47 14.15 0.23
CA LEU A 233 -25.09 14.80 1.48
C LEU A 233 -26.11 15.87 1.90
N GLU A 234 -26.62 16.69 0.98
CA GLU A 234 -27.67 17.67 1.31
C GLU A 234 -28.97 17.00 1.80
N GLU A 235 -29.33 15.83 1.25
CA GLU A 235 -30.47 15.03 1.73
C GLU A 235 -30.20 14.48 3.13
N ASP A 236 -28.98 13.99 3.38
CA ASP A 236 -28.55 13.53 4.71
C ASP A 236 -28.55 14.69 5.72
N GLU A 237 -28.07 15.87 5.36
CA GLU A 237 -28.11 17.09 6.19
C GLU A 237 -29.55 17.52 6.51
N ARG A 238 -30.47 17.45 5.54
CA ARG A 238 -31.90 17.75 5.78
C ARG A 238 -32.57 16.75 6.72
N SER A 239 -32.05 15.53 6.83
CA SER A 239 -32.60 14.53 7.74
C SER A 239 -32.38 14.89 9.22
N GLY A 240 -31.35 15.69 9.53
CA GLY A 240 -30.93 15.99 10.89
C GLY A 240 -30.39 14.78 11.68
N ASP A 241 -30.26 13.62 11.03
CA ASP A 241 -29.77 12.39 11.64
C ASP A 241 -28.23 12.38 11.63
N TYR A 242 -27.64 12.40 12.82
CA TYR A 242 -26.19 12.48 13.00
C TYR A 242 -25.43 11.39 12.21
N ASP A 243 -25.89 10.13 12.26
CA ASP A 243 -25.18 9.02 11.62
C ASP A 243 -25.20 9.15 10.09
N ARG A 244 -26.30 9.67 9.53
CA ARG A 244 -26.40 9.97 8.09
C ARG A 244 -25.46 11.09 7.68
N ILE A 245 -25.46 12.18 8.44
CA ILE A 245 -24.63 13.35 8.14
C ILE A 245 -23.15 12.98 8.23
N GLN A 246 -22.73 12.29 9.30
CA GLN A 246 -21.36 11.85 9.48
C GLN A 246 -20.93 10.91 8.35
N GLY A 247 -21.77 9.92 8.01
CA GLY A 247 -21.50 8.98 6.91
C GLY A 247 -21.41 9.66 5.55
N GLY A 248 -22.32 10.61 5.28
CA GLY A 248 -22.33 11.40 4.05
C GLY A 248 -21.11 12.30 3.90
N LEU A 249 -20.71 12.99 4.98
CA LEU A 249 -19.50 13.83 4.99
C LEU A 249 -18.24 12.99 4.78
N ASN A 250 -18.15 11.83 5.45
CA ASN A 250 -17.03 10.91 5.31
C ASN A 250 -16.93 10.35 3.88
N ALA A 251 -18.06 9.92 3.29
CA ALA A 251 -18.11 9.44 1.91
C ALA A 251 -17.66 10.52 0.92
N MET A 252 -18.15 11.76 1.10
CA MET A 252 -17.75 12.89 0.25
C MET A 252 -16.24 13.17 0.34
N GLY A 253 -15.67 13.17 1.55
CA GLY A 253 -14.23 13.32 1.75
C GLY A 253 -13.43 12.22 1.05
N ASN A 254 -13.79 10.95 1.22
CA ASN A 254 -13.10 9.81 0.60
C ASN A 254 -13.14 9.88 -0.94
N ILE A 255 -14.27 10.29 -1.50
CA ILE A 255 -14.40 10.50 -2.94
C ILE A 255 -13.46 11.60 -3.38
N LEU A 256 -13.44 12.75 -2.69
CA LEU A 256 -12.55 13.86 -3.02
C LEU A 256 -11.06 13.48 -2.94
N CYS A 257 -10.63 12.70 -1.93
CA CYS A 257 -9.27 12.16 -1.88
C CYS A 257 -8.96 11.31 -3.12
N THR A 258 -9.90 10.44 -3.51
CA THR A 258 -9.71 9.59 -4.70
C THR A 258 -9.66 10.41 -6.00
N LEU A 259 -10.28 11.59 -6.03
CA LEU A 259 -10.18 12.55 -7.12
C LEU A 259 -8.91 13.42 -7.08
N GLY A 260 -8.02 13.21 -6.10
CA GLY A 260 -6.83 14.03 -5.86
C GLY A 260 -7.15 15.43 -5.34
N LYS A 261 -8.36 15.65 -4.80
CA LYS A 261 -8.79 16.91 -4.19
C LYS A 261 -8.65 16.84 -2.66
N ASP A 262 -7.48 16.42 -2.20
CA ASP A 262 -7.23 16.14 -0.78
C ASP A 262 -7.49 17.35 0.14
N ARG A 263 -7.20 18.57 -0.35
CA ARG A 263 -7.48 19.79 0.42
C ARG A 263 -8.98 20.02 0.66
N ASP A 264 -9.82 19.74 -0.33
CA ASP A 264 -11.27 19.87 -0.18
C ASP A 264 -11.80 18.76 0.74
N ALA A 265 -11.27 17.54 0.60
CA ALA A 265 -11.63 16.39 1.44
C ALA A 265 -11.43 16.65 2.93
N ILE A 266 -10.30 17.28 3.31
CA ILE A 266 -10.01 17.66 4.71
C ILE A 266 -11.14 18.49 5.31
N GLY A 267 -11.70 19.44 4.56
CA GLY A 267 -12.81 20.26 5.04
C GLY A 267 -14.07 19.45 5.36
N TYR A 268 -14.35 18.37 4.62
CA TYR A 268 -15.47 17.47 4.93
C TYR A 268 -15.19 16.59 6.15
N PHE A 269 -13.97 16.08 6.30
CA PHE A 269 -13.60 15.30 7.49
C PHE A 269 -13.62 16.14 8.76
N GLU A 270 -13.14 17.39 8.71
CA GLU A 270 -13.20 18.32 9.84
C GLU A 270 -14.64 18.66 10.24
N ARG A 271 -15.53 18.87 9.26
CA ARG A 271 -16.97 19.06 9.51
C ARG A 271 -17.63 17.85 10.17
N ALA A 272 -17.18 16.64 9.88
CA ALA A 272 -17.68 15.41 10.48
C ALA A 272 -17.10 15.14 11.87
N LEU A 273 -15.90 15.67 12.17
CA LEU A 273 -15.16 15.36 13.38
C LEU A 273 -15.78 15.97 14.64
N GLN A 274 -16.18 17.25 14.60
CA GLN A 274 -16.75 17.90 15.78
C GLN A 274 -18.05 17.22 16.26
N PRO A 275 -19.02 16.91 15.38
CA PRO A 275 -20.19 16.12 15.75
C PRO A 275 -19.82 14.75 16.36
N ALA A 276 -18.78 14.07 15.85
CA ALA A 276 -18.34 12.79 16.41
C ALA A 276 -17.80 12.94 17.83
N LEU A 277 -17.04 13.99 18.11
CA LEU A 277 -16.58 14.33 19.46
C LEU A 277 -17.75 14.65 20.39
N ASP A 278 -18.71 15.45 19.92
CA ASP A 278 -19.88 15.86 20.71
C ASP A 278 -20.75 14.65 21.11
N HIS A 279 -20.88 13.66 20.21
CA HIS A 279 -21.61 12.41 20.45
C HIS A 279 -20.76 11.31 21.11
N ARG A 280 -19.47 11.56 21.35
CA ARG A 280 -18.49 10.57 21.85
C ARG A 280 -18.42 9.30 21.00
N ASP A 281 -18.52 9.44 19.68
CA ASP A 281 -18.33 8.35 18.72
C ASP A 281 -16.84 8.13 18.46
N GLU A 282 -16.18 7.39 19.35
CA GLU A 282 -14.74 7.14 19.29
C GLU A 282 -14.31 6.44 17.99
N THR A 283 -15.11 5.53 17.45
CA THR A 283 -14.79 4.87 16.18
C THR A 283 -14.98 5.81 14.98
N GLY A 284 -15.93 6.75 15.06
CA GLY A 284 -16.10 7.80 14.05
C GLY A 284 -14.93 8.78 14.08
N GLU A 285 -14.50 9.14 15.28
CA GLU A 285 -13.30 9.93 15.51
C GLU A 285 -12.06 9.24 14.92
N ALA A 286 -11.84 7.96 15.23
CA ALA A 286 -10.72 7.17 14.68
C ALA A 286 -10.73 7.16 13.15
N THR A 287 -11.86 6.79 12.55
CA THR A 287 -12.07 6.75 11.09
C THR A 287 -11.74 8.09 10.43
N LEU A 288 -12.24 9.19 10.99
CA LEU A 288 -12.02 10.53 10.45
C LEU A 288 -10.56 10.97 10.61
N ASN A 289 -9.91 10.66 11.74
CA ASN A 289 -8.48 10.91 11.91
C ASN A 289 -7.65 10.11 10.89
N ASN A 290 -7.96 8.83 10.67
CA ASN A 290 -7.32 8.03 9.63
C ASN A 290 -7.48 8.66 8.23
N ASN A 291 -8.69 9.07 7.87
CA ASN A 291 -8.96 9.65 6.55
C ASN A 291 -8.31 11.05 6.37
N MET A 292 -8.22 11.84 7.45
CA MET A 292 -7.42 13.07 7.46
C MET A 292 -5.93 12.75 7.27
N GLY A 293 -5.43 11.67 7.89
CA GLY A 293 -4.08 11.15 7.66
C GLY A 293 -3.81 10.88 6.18
N VAL A 294 -4.73 10.16 5.51
CA VAL A 294 -4.67 9.87 4.07
C VAL A 294 -4.64 11.15 3.25
N ALA A 295 -5.53 12.11 3.53
CA ALA A 295 -5.59 13.37 2.79
C ALA A 295 -4.32 14.22 2.95
N TYR A 296 -3.79 14.34 4.19
CA TYR A 296 -2.54 15.06 4.42
C TYR A 296 -1.34 14.37 3.77
N GLN A 297 -1.33 13.03 3.70
CA GLN A 297 -0.33 12.26 2.97
C GLN A 297 -0.40 12.55 1.47
N GLY A 298 -1.60 12.62 0.88
CA GLY A 298 -1.83 13.02 -0.51
C GLY A 298 -1.32 14.43 -0.84
N LEU A 299 -1.41 15.37 0.11
CA LEU A 299 -0.82 16.71 0.01
C LEU A 299 0.71 16.75 0.21
N GLY A 300 1.35 15.63 0.55
CA GLY A 300 2.77 15.57 0.90
C GLY A 300 3.11 16.14 2.28
N GLU A 301 2.10 16.45 3.11
CA GLU A 301 2.28 16.97 4.47
C GLU A 301 2.46 15.83 5.48
N TYR A 302 3.47 14.99 5.27
CA TYR A 302 3.68 13.72 5.99
C TYR A 302 3.72 13.87 7.52
N SER A 303 4.32 14.93 8.06
CA SER A 303 4.36 15.16 9.51
C SER A 303 2.97 15.44 10.13
N LYS A 304 2.03 16.00 9.36
CA LYS A 304 0.64 16.14 9.81
C LYS A 304 -0.10 14.82 9.68
N ALA A 305 0.10 14.09 8.58
CA ALA A 305 -0.47 12.77 8.38
C ALA A 305 -0.12 11.81 9.53
N ILE A 306 1.15 11.76 9.95
CA ILE A 306 1.60 10.98 11.12
C ILE A 306 0.80 11.34 12.37
N LYS A 307 0.63 12.63 12.69
CA LYS A 307 -0.12 13.05 13.89
C LYS A 307 -1.57 12.58 13.86
N PHE A 308 -2.21 12.56 12.69
CA PHE A 308 -3.58 12.08 12.54
C PHE A 308 -3.65 10.56 12.64
N TYR A 309 -2.74 9.82 12.03
CA TYR A 309 -2.65 8.37 12.19
C TYR A 309 -2.29 7.94 13.62
N GLU A 310 -1.46 8.71 14.35
CA GLU A 310 -1.17 8.45 15.77
C GLU A 310 -2.40 8.65 16.66
N LYS A 311 -3.23 9.67 16.36
CA LYS A 311 -4.51 9.88 17.06
C LYS A 311 -5.48 8.73 16.80
N ASP A 312 -5.66 8.36 15.53
CA ASP A 312 -6.44 7.20 15.12
C ASP A 312 -5.98 5.94 15.87
N LEU A 313 -4.70 5.60 15.76
CA LEU A 313 -4.11 4.45 16.45
C LEU A 313 -4.31 4.50 17.97
N SER A 314 -4.16 5.68 18.59
CA SER A 314 -4.38 5.84 20.03
C SER A 314 -5.82 5.53 20.45
N ILE A 315 -6.79 5.94 19.64
CA ILE A 315 -8.20 5.65 19.87
C ILE A 315 -8.47 4.17 19.63
N ILE A 316 -7.98 3.62 18.51
CA ILE A 316 -8.24 2.24 18.11
C ILE A 316 -7.62 1.22 19.07
N LEU A 317 -6.47 1.54 19.69
CA LEU A 317 -5.88 0.72 20.76
C LEU A 317 -6.70 0.74 22.04
N LYS A 318 -7.41 1.84 22.34
CA LYS A 318 -8.35 1.90 23.48
C LYS A 318 -9.61 1.09 23.18
N LEU A 319 -10.11 1.17 21.95
CA LEU A 319 -11.26 0.40 21.48
C LEU A 319 -10.99 -1.11 21.46
N TYR A 320 -9.77 -1.51 21.10
CA TYR A 320 -9.36 -2.89 20.97
C TYR A 320 -8.15 -3.20 21.89
N PRO A 321 -8.36 -3.29 23.21
CA PRO A 321 -7.27 -3.42 24.19
C PRO A 321 -6.53 -4.77 24.11
N ASN A 322 -7.08 -5.76 23.41
CA ASN A 322 -6.41 -7.04 23.13
C ASN A 322 -5.29 -6.91 22.08
N GLY A 323 -5.20 -5.77 21.37
CA GLY A 323 -4.17 -5.46 20.40
C GLY A 323 -4.26 -6.21 19.06
N ASN A 324 -5.25 -7.08 18.87
CA ASN A 324 -5.35 -7.96 17.71
C ASN A 324 -6.60 -7.63 16.89
N HIS A 325 -6.58 -6.49 16.21
CA HIS A 325 -7.69 -6.02 15.37
C HIS A 325 -7.18 -5.56 13.99
N PRO A 326 -7.89 -5.86 12.88
CA PRO A 326 -7.51 -5.40 11.54
C PRO A 326 -7.23 -3.90 11.46
N ASP A 327 -8.06 -3.09 12.13
CA ASP A 327 -7.88 -1.63 12.08
C ASP A 327 -6.57 -1.17 12.75
N ILE A 328 -6.12 -1.82 13.84
CA ILE A 328 -4.80 -1.53 14.43
C ILE A 328 -3.69 -1.81 13.40
N ALA A 329 -3.79 -2.95 12.70
CA ALA A 329 -2.83 -3.31 11.68
C ALA A 329 -2.85 -2.34 10.49
N ALA A 330 -4.04 -1.83 10.12
CA ALA A 330 -4.19 -0.81 9.09
C ALA A 330 -3.56 0.53 9.52
N SER A 331 -3.80 1.01 10.74
CA SER A 331 -3.17 2.23 11.26
C SER A 331 -1.64 2.11 11.30
N TYR A 332 -1.11 0.96 11.71
CA TYR A 332 0.33 0.70 11.64
C TYR A 332 0.86 0.68 10.20
N ASN A 333 0.15 0.06 9.25
CA ASN A 333 0.54 0.12 7.84
C ASN A 333 0.54 1.56 7.30
N ASN A 334 -0.44 2.38 7.66
CA ASN A 334 -0.53 3.78 7.24
C ASN A 334 0.60 4.65 7.81
N LEU A 335 0.94 4.45 9.09
CA LEU A 335 2.13 5.04 9.69
C LEU A 335 3.39 4.59 8.96
N GLY A 336 3.53 3.28 8.71
CA GLY A 336 4.66 2.71 7.96
C GLY A 336 4.83 3.34 6.58
N ASN A 337 3.74 3.45 5.82
CA ASN A 337 3.70 4.11 4.50
C ASN A 337 4.15 5.57 4.60
N THR A 338 3.67 6.29 5.61
CA THR A 338 3.99 7.71 5.76
C THR A 338 5.45 7.93 6.16
N TYR A 339 5.99 7.09 7.05
CA TYR A 339 7.43 7.12 7.39
C TYR A 339 8.30 6.73 6.20
N ASN A 340 7.88 5.77 5.38
CA ASN A 340 8.59 5.40 4.16
C ASN A 340 8.65 6.59 3.18
N LEU A 341 7.51 7.26 2.94
CA LEU A 341 7.45 8.47 2.09
C LEU A 341 8.28 9.64 2.66
N LEU A 342 8.43 9.73 3.97
CA LEU A 342 9.28 10.72 4.64
C LEU A 342 10.79 10.39 4.52
N GLY A 343 11.14 9.19 4.06
CA GLY A 343 12.52 8.70 3.99
C GLY A 343 13.03 8.09 5.30
N GLU A 344 12.17 7.95 6.31
CA GLU A 344 12.48 7.35 7.61
C GLU A 344 12.24 5.83 7.58
N TYR A 345 12.93 5.14 6.68
CA TYR A 345 12.65 3.73 6.36
C TYR A 345 12.75 2.75 7.53
N ARG A 346 13.59 3.05 8.55
CA ARG A 346 13.66 2.20 9.76
C ARG A 346 12.41 2.28 10.62
N ASN A 347 11.82 3.47 10.74
CA ASN A 347 10.55 3.64 11.43
C ASN A 347 9.44 2.95 10.63
N ALA A 348 9.48 3.06 9.29
CA ALA A 348 8.55 2.34 8.42
C ALA A 348 8.59 0.83 8.64
N LEU A 349 9.78 0.22 8.66
CA LEU A 349 9.96 -1.20 8.94
C LEU A 349 9.34 -1.62 10.28
N GLU A 350 9.59 -0.86 11.36
CA GLU A 350 9.02 -1.18 12.68
C GLU A 350 7.49 -1.23 12.64
N PHE A 351 6.85 -0.26 11.99
CA PHE A 351 5.40 -0.21 11.89
C PHE A 351 4.83 -1.29 10.97
N TYR A 352 5.47 -1.59 9.85
CA TYR A 352 5.08 -2.70 8.99
C TYR A 352 5.22 -4.07 9.69
N GLU A 353 6.26 -4.26 10.48
CA GLU A 353 6.44 -5.49 11.29
C GLU A 353 5.34 -5.63 12.34
N LYS A 354 4.96 -4.55 13.04
CA LYS A 354 3.82 -4.55 13.97
C LYS A 354 2.50 -4.90 13.28
N SER A 355 2.25 -4.32 12.10
CA SER A 355 1.07 -4.64 11.29
C SER A 355 1.05 -6.12 10.87
N LEU A 356 2.19 -6.62 10.37
CA LEU A 356 2.34 -8.00 9.93
C LEU A 356 2.15 -9.01 11.08
N ASP A 357 2.66 -8.71 12.28
CA ASP A 357 2.46 -9.55 13.47
C ASP A 357 0.98 -9.69 13.84
N ILE A 358 0.22 -8.59 13.79
CA ILE A 358 -1.23 -8.62 14.00
C ILE A 358 -1.92 -9.44 12.92
N PHE A 359 -1.58 -9.25 11.65
CA PHE A 359 -2.19 -10.03 10.56
C PHE A 359 -1.87 -11.52 10.65
N PHE A 360 -0.69 -11.93 11.13
CA PHE A 360 -0.40 -13.33 11.39
C PHE A 360 -1.24 -13.92 12.52
N LYS A 361 -1.52 -13.14 13.56
CA LYS A 361 -2.43 -13.56 14.65
C LYS A 361 -3.87 -13.70 14.16
N LEU A 362 -4.32 -12.78 13.30
CA LEU A 362 -5.66 -12.79 12.70
C LEU A 362 -5.84 -13.90 11.66
N TYR A 363 -4.79 -14.19 10.89
CA TYR A 363 -4.79 -15.17 9.82
C TYR A 363 -3.66 -16.20 10.01
N PRO A 364 -3.79 -17.14 10.97
CA PRO A 364 -2.72 -18.10 11.31
C PRO A 364 -2.30 -19.02 10.16
N ASN A 365 -3.13 -19.19 9.13
CA ASN A 365 -2.80 -19.98 7.94
C ASN A 365 -1.80 -19.26 7.00
N GLY A 366 -1.52 -17.97 7.25
CA GLY A 366 -0.58 -17.15 6.50
C GLY A 366 -0.98 -16.81 5.06
N ASN A 367 -2.19 -17.16 4.63
CA ASN A 367 -2.65 -16.94 3.25
C ASN A 367 -3.78 -15.90 3.24
N HIS A 368 -3.42 -14.63 3.41
CA HIS A 368 -4.35 -13.51 3.35
C HIS A 368 -3.78 -12.36 2.51
N PRO A 369 -4.59 -11.63 1.72
CA PRO A 369 -4.13 -10.47 0.96
C PRO A 369 -3.37 -9.45 1.81
N ASP A 370 -3.83 -9.18 3.03
CA ASP A 370 -3.18 -8.21 3.93
C ASP A 370 -1.75 -8.62 4.32
N ILE A 371 -1.50 -9.91 4.54
CA ILE A 371 -0.14 -10.42 4.82
C ILE A 371 0.75 -10.23 3.58
N ALA A 372 0.23 -10.49 2.39
CA ALA A 372 0.96 -10.25 1.15
C ALA A 372 1.27 -8.76 0.93
N ALA A 373 0.32 -7.88 1.25
CA ALA A 373 0.50 -6.43 1.18
C ALA A 373 1.57 -5.96 2.18
N SER A 374 1.53 -6.41 3.44
CA SER A 374 2.56 -6.11 4.43
C SER A 374 3.95 -6.59 4.01
N TYR A 375 4.05 -7.75 3.36
CA TYR A 375 5.33 -8.20 2.78
C TYR A 375 5.80 -7.32 1.62
N ASN A 376 4.91 -6.87 0.74
CA ASN A 376 5.28 -5.90 -0.29
C ASN A 376 5.77 -4.58 0.33
N ASN A 377 5.11 -4.08 1.38
CA ASN A 377 5.51 -2.86 2.07
C ASN A 377 6.89 -2.97 2.74
N LEU A 378 7.16 -4.10 3.43
CA LEU A 378 8.50 -4.41 3.95
C LEU A 378 9.53 -4.48 2.83
N GLY A 379 9.20 -5.15 1.72
CA GLY A 379 10.05 -5.25 0.55
C GLY A 379 10.42 -3.88 -0.01
N ASN A 380 9.44 -2.98 -0.17
CA ASN A 380 9.64 -1.60 -0.64
C ASN A 380 10.55 -0.83 0.33
N ALA A 381 10.31 -0.90 1.64
CA ALA A 381 11.16 -0.22 2.62
C ALA A 381 12.62 -0.73 2.61
N TYR A 382 12.84 -2.03 2.40
CA TYR A 382 14.19 -2.56 2.21
C TYR A 382 14.81 -2.16 0.85
N ASP A 383 14.02 -2.04 -0.22
CA ASP A 383 14.48 -1.54 -1.53
C ASP A 383 14.97 -0.09 -1.39
N ASP A 384 14.19 0.76 -0.71
CA ASP A 384 14.53 2.15 -0.47
C ASP A 384 15.74 2.35 0.45
N LEU A 385 15.96 1.42 1.39
CA LEU A 385 17.18 1.34 2.20
C LEU A 385 18.42 0.88 1.41
N GLY A 386 18.25 0.40 0.18
CA GLY A 386 19.32 -0.20 -0.62
C GLY A 386 19.64 -1.66 -0.27
N GLU A 387 18.85 -2.29 0.60
CA GLU A 387 19.00 -3.71 1.00
C GLU A 387 18.25 -4.64 0.02
N TYR A 388 18.57 -4.54 -1.27
CA TYR A 388 17.81 -5.17 -2.37
C TYR A 388 17.62 -6.70 -2.24
N ARG A 389 18.57 -7.41 -1.62
CA ARG A 389 18.42 -8.87 -1.40
C ARG A 389 17.31 -9.18 -0.40
N LYS A 390 17.18 -8.41 0.68
CA LYS A 390 16.07 -8.56 1.64
C LYS A 390 14.75 -8.14 1.00
N ALA A 391 14.76 -7.08 0.20
CA ALA A 391 13.58 -6.66 -0.56
C ALA A 391 13.03 -7.82 -1.41
N ILE A 392 13.91 -8.50 -2.16
CA ILE A 392 13.55 -9.70 -2.94
C ILE A 392 12.93 -10.79 -2.08
N GLU A 393 13.53 -11.13 -0.93
CA GLU A 393 12.97 -12.17 -0.03
C GLU A 393 11.53 -11.85 0.40
N PHE A 394 11.23 -10.58 0.67
CA PHE A 394 9.89 -10.15 1.06
C PHE A 394 8.92 -10.11 -0.13
N PHE A 395 9.34 -9.62 -1.30
CA PHE A 395 8.52 -9.65 -2.50
C PHE A 395 8.22 -11.09 -2.95
N GLU A 396 9.15 -12.03 -2.82
CA GLU A 396 8.92 -13.46 -3.10
C GLU A 396 7.89 -14.07 -2.14
N LYS A 397 7.92 -13.70 -0.85
CA LYS A 397 6.89 -14.12 0.12
C LYS A 397 5.52 -13.58 -0.26
N SER A 398 5.43 -12.32 -0.67
CA SER A 398 4.18 -11.71 -1.16
C SER A 398 3.66 -12.43 -2.41
N LEU A 399 4.52 -12.61 -3.43
CA LEU A 399 4.19 -13.30 -4.67
C LEU A 399 3.68 -14.73 -4.41
N LYS A 400 4.29 -15.45 -3.47
CA LYS A 400 3.88 -16.81 -3.10
C LYS A 400 2.46 -16.83 -2.54
N ILE A 401 2.10 -15.86 -1.69
CA ILE A 401 0.75 -15.76 -1.11
C ILE A 401 -0.25 -15.36 -2.19
N THR A 402 0.02 -14.31 -2.98
CA THR A 402 -0.90 -13.83 -4.02
C THR A 402 -1.12 -14.89 -5.10
N SER A 403 -0.07 -15.61 -5.52
CA SER A 403 -0.20 -16.71 -6.48
C SER A 403 -1.06 -17.86 -5.96
N LYS A 404 -1.05 -18.11 -4.64
CA LYS A 404 -1.90 -19.13 -4.01
C LYS A 404 -3.34 -18.68 -3.86
N LEU A 405 -3.58 -17.41 -3.55
CA LEU A 405 -4.91 -16.82 -3.42
C LEU A 405 -5.63 -16.73 -4.77
N TYR A 406 -4.89 -16.34 -5.80
CA TYR A 406 -5.42 -16.11 -7.13
C TYR A 406 -4.93 -17.20 -8.10
N ALA A 407 -5.47 -18.41 -7.93
CA ALA A 407 -5.01 -19.60 -8.64
C ALA A 407 -5.11 -19.52 -10.19
N ASN A 408 -5.92 -18.60 -10.73
CA ASN A 408 -5.99 -18.33 -12.18
C ASN A 408 -4.76 -17.56 -12.70
N GLY A 409 -3.90 -17.05 -11.81
CA GLY A 409 -2.67 -16.31 -12.12
C GLY A 409 -2.90 -14.90 -12.66
N ILE A 410 -4.15 -14.41 -12.71
CA ILE A 410 -4.51 -13.12 -13.30
C ILE A 410 -5.12 -12.24 -12.21
N HIS A 411 -4.28 -11.45 -11.54
CA HIS A 411 -4.70 -10.50 -10.52
C HIS A 411 -3.69 -9.34 -10.40
N PRO A 412 -4.14 -8.08 -10.16
CA PRO A 412 -3.27 -6.92 -9.99
C PRO A 412 -2.15 -7.15 -8.96
N ASP A 413 -2.47 -7.73 -7.80
CA ASP A 413 -1.48 -7.99 -6.73
C ASP A 413 -0.29 -8.86 -7.18
N ILE A 414 -0.53 -9.83 -8.07
CA ILE A 414 0.54 -10.68 -8.63
C ILE A 414 1.44 -9.84 -9.52
N ALA A 415 0.85 -9.00 -10.37
CA ALA A 415 1.59 -8.11 -11.27
C ALA A 415 2.42 -7.07 -10.48
N VAL A 416 1.87 -6.54 -9.37
CA VAL A 416 2.61 -5.66 -8.45
C VAL A 416 3.83 -6.38 -7.86
N SER A 417 3.68 -7.59 -7.33
CA SER A 417 4.81 -8.36 -6.80
C SER A 417 5.87 -8.65 -7.87
N TYR A 418 5.46 -8.96 -9.10
CA TYR A 418 6.39 -9.13 -10.21
C TYR A 418 7.12 -7.82 -10.59
N ASN A 419 6.42 -6.69 -10.66
CA ASN A 419 7.06 -5.39 -10.90
C ASN A 419 8.07 -5.05 -9.81
N ASN A 420 7.75 -5.31 -8.55
CA ASN A 420 8.64 -5.04 -7.42
C ASN A 420 9.90 -5.93 -7.46
N LEU A 421 9.75 -7.23 -7.76
CA LEU A 421 10.89 -8.11 -8.00
C LEU A 421 11.75 -7.65 -9.18
N GLY A 422 11.11 -7.25 -10.29
CA GLY A 422 11.80 -6.68 -11.44
C GLY A 422 12.64 -5.46 -11.08
N SER A 423 12.09 -4.56 -10.25
CA SER A 423 12.79 -3.37 -9.76
C SER A 423 14.01 -3.73 -8.91
N ALA A 424 13.85 -4.61 -7.93
CA ALA A 424 14.93 -5.01 -7.05
C ALA A 424 16.07 -5.71 -7.81
N TYR A 425 15.76 -6.61 -8.76
CA TYR A 425 16.77 -7.23 -9.62
C TYR A 425 17.45 -6.23 -10.55
N ASN A 426 16.72 -5.23 -11.06
CA ASN A 426 17.29 -4.17 -11.88
C ASN A 426 18.29 -3.31 -11.08
N ARG A 427 18.03 -3.08 -9.78
CA ARG A 427 18.96 -2.38 -8.88
C ARG A 427 20.19 -3.22 -8.51
N LEU A 428 20.07 -4.55 -8.46
CA LEU A 428 21.19 -5.48 -8.35
C LEU A 428 21.99 -5.67 -9.64
N SER A 429 21.63 -4.97 -10.72
CA SER A 429 22.21 -5.14 -12.06
C SER A 429 22.00 -6.52 -12.67
N GLU A 430 21.04 -7.30 -12.17
CA GLU A 430 20.61 -8.59 -12.74
C GLU A 430 19.53 -8.36 -13.82
N PHE A 431 19.87 -7.57 -14.85
CA PHE A 431 18.90 -7.00 -15.80
C PHE A 431 18.05 -8.03 -16.54
N ARG A 432 18.59 -9.22 -16.85
CA ARG A 432 17.82 -10.29 -17.53
C ARG A 432 16.68 -10.80 -16.66
N LYS A 433 16.93 -11.06 -15.36
CA LYS A 433 15.87 -11.47 -14.43
C LYS A 433 14.85 -10.36 -14.25
N ALA A 434 15.30 -9.11 -14.18
CA ALA A 434 14.40 -7.96 -14.10
C ALA A 434 13.42 -7.92 -15.28
N ILE A 435 13.92 -8.12 -16.50
CA ILE A 435 13.12 -8.20 -17.72
C ILE A 435 12.09 -9.34 -17.63
N ASP A 436 12.52 -10.55 -17.25
CA ASP A 436 11.60 -11.70 -17.11
C ASP A 436 10.43 -11.38 -16.16
N PHE A 437 10.71 -10.72 -15.03
CA PHE A 437 9.67 -10.32 -14.08
C PHE A 437 8.76 -9.21 -14.62
N TYR A 438 9.31 -8.19 -15.27
CA TYR A 438 8.49 -7.14 -15.88
C TYR A 438 7.63 -7.65 -17.05
N GLU A 439 8.11 -8.60 -17.85
CA GLU A 439 7.32 -9.24 -18.91
C GLU A 439 6.14 -10.04 -18.32
N ASN A 440 6.35 -10.75 -17.21
CA ASN A 440 5.27 -11.43 -16.49
C ASN A 440 4.22 -10.44 -15.94
N ALA A 441 4.65 -9.33 -15.34
CA ALA A 441 3.74 -8.28 -14.88
C ALA A 441 2.93 -7.68 -16.04
N LEU A 442 3.60 -7.34 -17.14
CA LEU A 442 2.96 -6.81 -18.35
C LEU A 442 1.94 -7.79 -18.93
N ALA A 443 2.27 -9.09 -18.98
CA ALA A 443 1.37 -10.11 -19.50
C ALA A 443 0.07 -10.24 -18.67
N ILE A 444 0.16 -10.07 -17.35
CA ILE A 444 -1.01 -10.02 -16.47
C ILE A 444 -1.81 -8.75 -16.73
N MET A 445 -1.16 -7.58 -16.76
CA MET A 445 -1.86 -6.31 -16.98
C MET A 445 -2.57 -6.25 -18.34
N LEU A 446 -1.98 -6.77 -19.42
CA LEU A 446 -2.64 -6.85 -20.72
C LEU A 446 -3.87 -7.78 -20.73
N LYS A 447 -3.88 -8.81 -19.88
CA LYS A 447 -5.06 -9.68 -19.71
C LYS A 447 -6.15 -9.02 -18.85
N LEU A 448 -5.77 -8.25 -17.84
CA LEU A 448 -6.68 -7.50 -16.98
C LEU A 448 -7.34 -6.33 -17.72
N TYR A 449 -6.61 -5.70 -18.64
CA TYR A 449 -7.08 -4.55 -19.42
C TYR A 449 -7.01 -4.83 -20.93
N PRO A 450 -7.98 -5.59 -21.50
CA PRO A 450 -7.95 -5.99 -22.91
C PRO A 450 -8.04 -4.84 -23.92
N ASN A 451 -8.58 -3.68 -23.51
CA ASN A 451 -8.56 -2.46 -24.33
C ASN A 451 -7.15 -1.87 -24.50
N GLY A 452 -6.19 -2.36 -23.70
CA GLY A 452 -4.78 -1.99 -23.75
C GLY A 452 -4.49 -0.57 -23.25
N ILE A 453 -5.45 0.16 -22.66
CA ILE A 453 -5.24 1.52 -22.15
C ILE A 453 -5.34 1.50 -20.62
N HIS A 454 -4.19 1.51 -19.95
CA HIS A 454 -4.12 1.59 -18.49
C HIS A 454 -2.78 2.18 -18.03
N PRO A 455 -2.74 3.01 -16.96
CA PRO A 455 -1.50 3.53 -16.40
C PRO A 455 -0.48 2.44 -16.03
N ASP A 456 -0.94 1.33 -15.44
CA ASP A 456 -0.04 0.24 -15.04
C ASP A 456 0.64 -0.46 -16.22
N ILE A 457 -0.01 -0.51 -17.39
CA ILE A 457 0.63 -0.99 -18.62
C ILE A 457 1.76 -0.04 -19.05
N ALA A 458 1.54 1.28 -18.94
CA ALA A 458 2.58 2.28 -19.21
C ALA A 458 3.78 2.11 -18.27
N VAL A 459 3.53 1.87 -16.98
CA VAL A 459 4.58 1.61 -15.98
C VAL A 459 5.39 0.38 -16.36
N SER A 460 4.73 -0.74 -16.72
CA SER A 460 5.42 -1.96 -17.15
C SER A 460 6.26 -1.75 -18.43
N TYR A 461 5.75 -1.01 -19.43
CA TYR A 461 6.55 -0.66 -20.61
C TYR A 461 7.76 0.22 -20.24
N ASN A 462 7.58 1.20 -19.36
CA ASN A 462 8.69 2.06 -18.92
C ASN A 462 9.78 1.27 -18.18
N ASN A 463 9.39 0.34 -17.33
CA ASN A 463 10.29 -0.52 -16.58
C ASN A 463 11.08 -1.45 -17.50
N LEU A 464 10.43 -2.05 -18.51
CA LEU A 464 11.09 -2.83 -19.55
C LEU A 464 12.07 -1.97 -20.35
N GLY A 465 11.65 -0.78 -20.80
CA GLY A 465 12.52 0.14 -21.52
C GLY A 465 13.78 0.48 -20.73
N THR A 466 13.62 0.79 -19.44
CA THR A 466 14.73 1.09 -18.52
C THR A 466 15.66 -0.11 -18.34
N ALA A 467 15.11 -1.31 -18.17
CA ALA A 467 15.91 -2.52 -17.99
C ALA A 467 16.69 -2.90 -19.27
N PHE A 468 16.06 -2.81 -20.45
CA PHE A 468 16.74 -3.01 -21.73
C PHE A 468 17.84 -1.97 -21.98
N ASN A 469 17.61 -0.70 -21.59
CA ASN A 469 18.61 0.35 -21.70
C ASN A 469 19.85 0.01 -20.85
N ARG A 470 19.65 -0.39 -19.59
CA ARG A 470 20.74 -0.82 -18.70
C ARG A 470 21.44 -2.10 -19.14
N LEU A 471 20.74 -3.01 -19.82
CA LEU A 471 21.33 -4.20 -20.43
C LEU A 471 22.18 -3.87 -21.68
N GLY A 472 22.04 -2.67 -22.25
CA GLY A 472 22.71 -2.25 -23.49
C GLY A 472 21.92 -2.60 -24.76
N GLU A 473 20.70 -3.12 -24.64
CA GLU A 473 19.81 -3.41 -25.77
C GLU A 473 18.99 -2.15 -26.15
N PHE A 474 19.69 -1.06 -26.50
CA PHE A 474 19.11 0.28 -26.67
C PHE A 474 17.95 0.36 -27.68
N ARG A 475 17.98 -0.44 -28.75
CA ARG A 475 16.88 -0.47 -29.73
C ARG A 475 15.58 -1.00 -29.14
N LYS A 476 15.65 -2.04 -28.29
CA LYS A 476 14.46 -2.52 -27.56
C LYS A 476 14.02 -1.53 -26.50
N ALA A 477 14.97 -0.87 -25.83
CA ALA A 477 14.64 0.20 -24.88
C ALA A 477 13.82 1.31 -25.54
N ILE A 478 14.23 1.77 -26.72
CA ILE A 478 13.49 2.76 -27.52
C ILE A 478 12.08 2.25 -27.86
N GLU A 479 11.93 1.01 -28.35
CA GLU A 479 10.62 0.44 -28.66
C GLU A 479 9.66 0.50 -27.47
N PHE A 480 10.14 0.11 -26.28
CA PHE A 480 9.34 0.14 -25.06
C PHE A 480 9.06 1.56 -24.57
N HIS A 481 10.03 2.48 -24.64
CA HIS A 481 9.79 3.87 -24.27
C HIS A 481 8.86 4.60 -25.25
N GLU A 482 8.86 4.25 -26.54
CA GLU A 482 7.88 4.72 -27.52
C GLU A 482 6.47 4.22 -27.19
N LYS A 483 6.32 2.94 -26.79
CA LYS A 483 5.04 2.40 -26.29
C LYS A 483 4.56 3.13 -25.03
N THR A 484 5.46 3.43 -24.09
CA THR A 484 5.14 4.21 -22.88
C THR A 484 4.66 5.61 -23.24
N LEU A 485 5.39 6.32 -24.11
CA LEU A 485 5.01 7.67 -24.55
C LEU A 485 3.66 7.67 -25.27
N ALA A 486 3.43 6.69 -26.17
CA ALA A 486 2.16 6.54 -26.86
C ALA A 486 1.01 6.28 -25.89
N MET A 487 1.24 5.49 -24.83
CA MET A 487 0.25 5.25 -23.78
C MET A 487 -0.05 6.53 -22.98
N ALA A 488 1.00 7.24 -22.54
CA ALA A 488 0.85 8.48 -21.78
C ALA A 488 0.10 9.55 -22.57
N LEU A 489 0.35 9.68 -23.88
CA LEU A 489 -0.38 10.61 -24.74
C LEU A 489 -1.87 10.25 -24.87
N LYS A 490 -2.21 8.95 -24.86
CA LYS A 490 -3.61 8.50 -24.86
C LYS A 490 -4.30 8.76 -23.51
N LEU A 491 -3.62 8.46 -22.40
CA LEU A 491 -4.15 8.68 -21.04
C LEU A 491 -4.36 10.17 -20.73
N TYR A 492 -3.55 11.04 -21.32
CA TYR A 492 -3.55 12.48 -21.06
C TYR A 492 -3.70 13.29 -22.35
N PRO A 493 -4.90 13.30 -22.98
CA PRO A 493 -5.12 13.93 -24.29
C PRO A 493 -4.96 15.45 -24.29
N LYS A 494 -5.02 16.12 -23.13
CA LYS A 494 -4.71 17.55 -22.97
C LYS A 494 -3.21 17.85 -23.17
N GLY A 495 -2.36 16.82 -23.19
CA GLY A 495 -0.94 16.90 -23.54
C GLY A 495 0.00 17.39 -22.46
N ILE A 496 -0.47 18.02 -21.37
CA ILE A 496 0.37 18.49 -20.26
C ILE A 496 0.22 17.53 -19.08
N HIS A 497 1.23 16.67 -18.86
CA HIS A 497 1.25 15.73 -17.74
C HIS A 497 2.69 15.29 -17.39
N PRO A 498 3.05 15.10 -16.10
CA PRO A 498 4.36 14.61 -15.68
C PRO A 498 4.78 13.30 -16.37
N ASP A 499 3.86 12.32 -16.51
CA ASP A 499 4.16 11.04 -17.16
C ASP A 499 4.59 11.19 -18.63
N ILE A 500 4.05 12.18 -19.35
CA ILE A 500 4.47 12.47 -20.72
C ILE A 500 5.89 13.04 -20.71
N ALA A 501 6.19 13.96 -19.79
CA ALA A 501 7.52 14.54 -19.66
C ALA A 501 8.57 13.46 -19.32
N LEU A 502 8.26 12.59 -18.36
CA LEU A 502 9.12 11.45 -17.98
C LEU A 502 9.33 10.49 -19.15
N SER A 503 8.29 10.21 -19.93
CA SER A 503 8.39 9.35 -21.11
C SER A 503 9.33 9.94 -22.16
N TYR A 504 9.27 11.26 -22.41
CA TYR A 504 10.24 11.93 -23.28
C TYR A 504 11.66 11.88 -22.73
N ILE A 505 11.87 12.11 -21.43
CA ILE A 505 13.18 12.01 -20.77
C ILE A 505 13.80 10.64 -20.99
N ASN A 506 13.04 9.57 -20.72
CA ASN A 506 13.55 8.20 -20.82
C ASN A 506 13.81 7.79 -22.27
N LEU A 507 12.94 8.22 -23.20
CA LEU A 507 13.15 7.99 -24.63
C LEU A 507 14.39 8.76 -25.15
N GLY A 508 14.56 10.02 -24.73
CA GLY A 508 15.73 10.84 -25.06
C GLY A 508 17.02 10.20 -24.57
N ASN A 509 17.04 9.71 -23.33
CA ASN A 509 18.17 8.97 -22.76
C ASN A 509 18.49 7.68 -23.53
N ALA A 510 17.47 6.96 -24.02
CA ALA A 510 17.69 5.75 -24.82
C ALA A 510 18.28 6.05 -26.20
N TYR A 511 17.86 7.14 -26.85
CA TYR A 511 18.47 7.61 -28.09
C TYR A 511 19.90 8.12 -27.88
N ASP A 512 20.17 8.81 -26.76
CA ASP A 512 21.52 9.25 -26.39
C ASP A 512 22.47 8.05 -26.20
N ALA A 513 22.03 7.03 -25.46
CA ALA A 513 22.79 5.80 -25.25
C ALA A 513 23.03 5.00 -26.54
N LEU A 514 22.10 5.08 -27.51
CA LEU A 514 22.29 4.50 -28.85
C LEU A 514 23.29 5.29 -29.72
N GLY A 515 23.64 6.53 -29.35
CA GLY A 515 24.48 7.44 -30.13
C GLY A 515 23.71 8.28 -31.15
N GLU A 516 22.39 8.26 -31.13
CA GLU A 516 21.51 9.04 -32.03
C GLU A 516 21.25 10.43 -31.43
N TYR A 517 22.33 11.19 -31.20
CA TYR A 517 22.32 12.43 -30.41
C TYR A 517 21.35 13.49 -30.92
N ARG A 518 21.17 13.60 -32.25
CA ARG A 518 20.22 14.57 -32.84
C ARG A 518 18.77 14.25 -32.46
N LYS A 519 18.39 12.97 -32.43
CA LYS A 519 17.05 12.55 -31.97
C LYS A 519 16.91 12.74 -30.46
N ALA A 520 17.96 12.45 -29.70
CA ALA A 520 17.98 12.69 -28.27
C ALA A 520 17.74 14.17 -27.94
N ILE A 521 18.37 15.10 -28.67
CA ILE A 521 18.13 16.54 -28.54
C ILE A 521 16.66 16.88 -28.82
N GLU A 522 16.13 16.48 -29.99
CA GLU A 522 14.73 16.79 -30.36
C GLU A 522 13.73 16.33 -29.28
N ILE A 523 13.95 15.13 -28.73
CA ILE A 523 13.07 14.55 -27.72
C ILE A 523 13.25 15.20 -26.34
N ASN A 524 14.49 15.47 -25.92
CA ASN A 524 14.74 16.16 -24.65
C ASN A 524 14.28 17.62 -24.68
N GLU A 525 14.25 18.29 -25.85
CA GLU A 525 13.64 19.61 -26.02
C GLU A 525 12.13 19.56 -25.76
N LYS A 526 11.44 18.53 -26.26
CA LYS A 526 10.01 18.29 -25.93
C LYS A 526 9.79 18.07 -24.44
N ALA A 527 10.67 17.31 -23.77
CA ALA A 527 10.64 17.13 -22.33
C ALA A 527 10.82 18.46 -21.57
N LEU A 528 11.81 19.27 -21.96
CA LEU A 528 12.07 20.57 -21.35
C LEU A 528 10.87 21.51 -21.48
N VAL A 529 10.29 21.62 -22.68
CA VAL A 529 9.09 22.44 -22.93
C VAL A 529 7.91 21.97 -22.07
N MET A 530 7.74 20.65 -21.90
CA MET A 530 6.70 20.09 -21.05
C MET A 530 6.92 20.47 -19.58
N ASN A 531 8.15 20.28 -19.07
CA ASN A 531 8.49 20.58 -17.69
C ASN A 531 8.37 22.07 -17.37
N LEU A 532 8.75 22.97 -18.30
CA LEU A 532 8.54 24.41 -18.14
C LEU A 532 7.05 24.79 -18.06
N LYS A 533 6.18 24.06 -18.76
CA LYS A 533 4.71 24.25 -18.67
C LYS A 533 4.13 23.71 -17.37
N LEU A 534 4.63 22.56 -16.90
CA LEU A 534 4.21 21.94 -15.62
C LEU A 534 4.62 22.79 -14.42
N TYR A 535 5.80 23.41 -14.48
CA TYR A 535 6.41 24.15 -13.38
C TYR A 535 6.70 25.62 -13.77
N PRO A 536 5.67 26.48 -13.87
CA PRO A 536 5.82 27.86 -14.37
C PRO A 536 6.67 28.77 -13.47
N VAL A 537 6.85 28.39 -12.19
CA VAL A 537 7.74 29.10 -11.24
C VAL A 537 9.23 28.82 -11.55
N GLY A 538 9.53 27.91 -12.50
CA GLY A 538 10.83 27.77 -13.16
C GLY A 538 11.92 27.05 -12.37
N VAL A 539 11.73 26.77 -11.07
CA VAL A 539 12.69 26.03 -10.24
C VAL A 539 12.11 24.65 -9.91
N HIS A 540 12.55 23.62 -10.63
CA HIS A 540 12.10 22.24 -10.40
C HIS A 540 13.20 21.22 -10.76
N PRO A 541 13.40 20.12 -10.00
CA PRO A 541 14.39 19.10 -10.31
C PRO A 541 14.29 18.54 -11.75
N ASP A 542 13.08 18.37 -12.27
CA ASP A 542 12.87 17.79 -13.61
C ASP A 542 13.29 18.73 -14.75
N ILE A 543 13.20 20.05 -14.54
CA ILE A 543 13.74 21.02 -15.49
C ILE A 543 15.28 20.93 -15.49
N ALA A 544 15.90 20.84 -14.32
CA ALA A 544 17.35 20.65 -14.22
C ALA A 544 17.81 19.35 -14.87
N LEU A 545 17.05 18.26 -14.73
CA LEU A 545 17.31 16.98 -15.40
C LEU A 545 17.22 17.12 -16.93
N SER A 546 16.20 17.84 -17.42
CA SER A 546 16.03 18.09 -18.86
C SER A 546 17.23 18.85 -19.44
N TYR A 547 17.74 19.85 -18.72
CA TYR A 547 18.95 20.57 -19.10
C TYR A 547 20.20 19.68 -19.08
N ILE A 548 20.37 18.82 -18.07
CA ILE A 548 21.48 17.85 -18.06
C ILE A 548 21.42 16.92 -19.28
N ASN A 549 20.25 16.38 -19.63
CA ASN A 549 20.13 15.45 -20.75
C ASN A 549 20.39 16.13 -22.09
N LEU A 550 19.94 17.38 -22.27
CA LEU A 550 20.31 18.19 -23.43
C LEU A 550 21.81 18.44 -23.48
N GLY A 551 22.43 18.82 -22.36
CA GLY A 551 23.87 19.02 -22.27
C GLY A 551 24.66 17.75 -22.64
N ASN A 552 24.22 16.58 -22.15
CA ASN A 552 24.82 15.29 -22.50
C ASN A 552 24.68 14.97 -23.99
N ALA A 553 23.50 15.20 -24.58
CA ALA A 553 23.27 14.92 -26.00
C ALA A 553 24.06 15.89 -26.91
N TYR A 554 24.15 17.17 -26.58
CA TYR A 554 25.03 18.12 -27.28
C TYR A 554 26.51 17.78 -27.11
N TYR A 555 26.91 17.30 -25.92
CA TYR A 555 28.26 16.78 -25.70
C TYR A 555 28.57 15.58 -26.60
N GLY A 556 27.66 14.59 -26.68
CA GLY A 556 27.80 13.44 -27.56
C GLY A 556 27.87 13.82 -29.04
N LEU A 557 27.14 14.86 -29.45
CA LEU A 557 27.19 15.42 -30.80
C LEU A 557 28.51 16.17 -31.11
N GLY A 558 29.33 16.47 -30.09
CA GLY A 558 30.56 17.25 -30.21
C GLY A 558 30.35 18.78 -30.13
N GLU A 559 29.13 19.24 -29.85
CA GLU A 559 28.80 20.66 -29.68
C GLU A 559 29.06 21.12 -28.24
N TYR A 560 30.32 21.01 -27.78
CA TYR A 560 30.71 21.18 -26.38
C TYR A 560 30.35 22.55 -25.79
N ARG A 561 30.35 23.62 -26.59
CA ARG A 561 29.95 24.95 -26.13
C ARG A 561 28.47 25.02 -25.74
N LYS A 562 27.58 24.40 -26.52
CA LYS A 562 26.16 24.28 -26.16
C LYS A 562 25.97 23.36 -24.96
N ALA A 563 26.76 22.28 -24.88
CA ALA A 563 26.74 21.41 -23.70
C ALA A 563 27.04 22.20 -22.42
N VAL A 564 28.04 23.09 -22.43
CA VAL A 564 28.35 24.00 -21.33
C VAL A 564 27.14 24.88 -20.98
N GLU A 565 26.50 25.54 -21.94
CA GLU A 565 25.33 26.40 -21.69
C GLU A 565 24.22 25.62 -20.95
N PHE A 566 23.90 24.42 -21.41
CA PHE A 566 22.89 23.57 -20.78
C PHE A 566 23.31 23.08 -19.38
N PHE A 567 24.58 22.70 -19.19
CA PHE A 567 25.08 22.32 -17.88
C PHE A 567 25.15 23.51 -16.91
N GLU A 568 25.42 24.73 -17.35
CA GLU A 568 25.38 25.94 -16.53
C GLU A 568 23.94 26.26 -16.09
N ASN A 569 22.97 26.16 -17.00
CA ASN A 569 21.55 26.30 -16.67
C ASN A 569 21.08 25.26 -15.61
N ALA A 570 21.52 24.01 -15.76
CA ALA A 570 21.23 22.95 -14.79
C ALA A 570 21.91 23.22 -13.43
N LEU A 571 23.14 23.73 -13.43
CA LEU A 571 23.87 24.08 -12.21
C LEU A 571 23.19 25.22 -11.46
N GLU A 572 22.81 26.29 -12.15
CA GLU A 572 22.10 27.42 -11.55
C GLU A 572 20.83 26.95 -10.86
N MET A 573 20.06 26.08 -11.52
CA MET A 573 18.84 25.52 -10.96
C MET A 573 19.09 24.63 -9.75
N ARG A 574 20.09 23.74 -9.81
CA ARG A 574 20.46 22.87 -8.69
C ARG A 574 20.96 23.67 -7.48
N LEU A 575 21.69 24.78 -7.69
CA LEU A 575 22.11 25.66 -6.60
C LEU A 575 20.91 26.35 -5.93
N LYS A 576 19.86 26.72 -6.70
CA LYS A 576 18.60 27.24 -6.15
C LYS A 576 17.81 26.17 -5.39
N LEU A 577 17.76 24.94 -5.90
CA LEU A 577 17.07 23.81 -5.28
C LEU A 577 17.73 23.34 -3.98
N TYR A 578 19.06 23.47 -3.88
CA TYR A 578 19.85 23.03 -2.72
C TYR A 578 20.66 24.21 -2.14
N PRO A 579 20.04 25.12 -1.38
CA PRO A 579 20.70 26.34 -0.86
C PRO A 579 21.92 26.07 0.02
N ASN A 580 21.95 24.92 0.70
CA ASN A 580 23.08 24.49 1.52
C ASN A 580 24.31 24.11 0.67
N GLY A 581 24.18 24.02 -0.66
CA GLY A 581 25.26 23.84 -1.62
C GLY A 581 25.94 22.46 -1.63
N ILE A 582 25.62 21.57 -0.69
CA ILE A 582 26.19 20.21 -0.62
C ILE A 582 25.13 19.23 -1.13
N HIS A 583 25.25 18.79 -2.39
CA HIS A 583 24.34 17.81 -2.96
C HIS A 583 25.03 16.97 -4.06
N PRO A 584 24.82 15.64 -4.12
CA PRO A 584 25.43 14.77 -5.14
C PRO A 584 25.18 15.25 -6.57
N TYR A 585 23.99 15.77 -6.86
CA TYR A 585 23.65 16.30 -8.18
C TYR A 585 24.46 17.56 -8.55
N ILE A 586 24.82 18.42 -7.60
CA ILE A 586 25.68 19.56 -7.91
C ILE A 586 27.10 19.06 -8.24
N ALA A 587 27.61 18.07 -7.51
CA ALA A 587 28.92 17.46 -7.79
C ALA A 587 28.96 16.82 -9.20
N SER A 588 27.93 16.07 -9.56
CA SER A 588 27.80 15.52 -10.92
C SER A 588 27.72 16.61 -11.98
N ASN A 589 27.04 17.72 -11.71
CA ASN A 589 26.95 18.84 -12.65
C ASN A 589 28.31 19.50 -12.88
N TYR A 590 29.09 19.70 -11.82
CA TYR A 590 30.46 20.19 -11.94
C TYR A 590 31.34 19.23 -12.74
N ASN A 591 31.16 17.92 -12.55
CA ASN A 591 31.88 16.94 -13.36
C ASN A 591 31.54 17.06 -14.86
N ASN A 592 30.26 17.24 -15.20
CA ASN A 592 29.82 17.41 -16.59
C ASN A 592 30.37 18.70 -17.22
N LEU A 593 30.40 19.80 -16.48
CA LEU A 593 31.06 21.03 -16.91
C LEU A 593 32.56 20.82 -17.11
N GLY A 594 33.22 20.14 -16.17
CA GLY A 594 34.64 19.79 -16.27
C GLY A 594 34.95 18.99 -17.55
N ILE A 595 34.11 18.00 -17.87
CA ILE A 595 34.22 17.21 -19.11
C ILE A 595 34.04 18.11 -20.33
N ALA A 596 32.99 18.94 -20.39
CA ALA A 596 32.72 19.78 -21.54
C ALA A 596 33.86 20.79 -21.79
N TYR A 597 34.36 21.45 -20.74
CA TYR A 597 35.50 22.37 -20.84
C TYR A 597 36.80 21.65 -21.20
N PHE A 598 37.00 20.41 -20.74
CA PHE A 598 38.16 19.61 -21.11
C PHE A 598 38.20 19.35 -22.62
N TYR A 599 37.07 18.98 -23.22
CA TYR A 599 36.97 18.75 -24.67
C TYR A 599 36.95 20.04 -25.51
N LEU A 600 36.66 21.20 -24.90
CA LEU A 600 36.90 22.52 -25.51
C LEU A 600 38.38 22.92 -25.51
N GLY A 601 39.26 22.18 -24.82
CA GLY A 601 40.67 22.54 -24.62
C GLY A 601 40.87 23.61 -23.54
N GLU A 602 39.83 24.01 -22.82
CA GLU A 602 39.89 24.98 -21.71
C GLU A 602 40.28 24.26 -20.40
N TYR A 603 41.45 23.61 -20.41
CA TYR A 603 41.91 22.75 -19.31
C TYR A 603 41.94 23.41 -17.91
N PRO A 604 42.32 24.70 -17.74
CA PRO A 604 42.25 25.35 -16.44
C PRO A 604 40.83 25.38 -15.85
N LYS A 605 39.82 25.70 -16.65
CA LYS A 605 38.41 25.67 -16.20
C LYS A 605 37.94 24.25 -15.94
N ALA A 606 38.33 23.31 -16.79
CA ALA A 606 38.00 21.90 -16.59
C ALA A 606 38.50 21.40 -15.23
N ILE A 607 39.77 21.68 -14.91
CA ILE A 607 40.39 21.36 -13.62
C ILE A 607 39.63 22.04 -12.47
N GLU A 608 39.32 23.34 -12.57
CA GLU A 608 38.55 24.06 -11.55
C GLU A 608 37.22 23.36 -11.24
N PHE A 609 36.48 22.94 -12.27
CA PHE A 609 35.20 22.24 -12.10
C PHE A 609 35.38 20.82 -11.54
N TYR A 610 36.41 20.09 -11.97
CA TYR A 610 36.74 18.79 -11.38
C TYR A 610 37.11 18.90 -9.90
N GLU A 611 37.86 19.95 -9.51
CA GLU A 611 38.21 20.22 -8.11
C GLU A 611 36.96 20.60 -7.29
N LYS A 612 36.04 21.41 -7.85
CA LYS A 612 34.73 21.70 -7.21
C LYS A 612 33.91 20.42 -7.00
N SER A 613 33.87 19.53 -8.00
CA SER A 613 33.20 18.22 -7.90
C SER A 613 33.81 17.35 -6.80
N LEU A 614 35.14 17.21 -6.79
CA LEU A 614 35.86 16.46 -5.77
C LEU A 614 35.62 17.04 -4.37
N GLY A 615 35.75 18.36 -4.20
CA GLY A 615 35.53 19.04 -2.94
C GLY A 615 34.13 18.82 -2.39
N MET A 616 33.12 18.72 -3.26
CA MET A 616 31.76 18.38 -2.87
C MET A 616 31.62 16.91 -2.45
N LYS A 617 32.22 15.98 -3.20
CA LYS A 617 32.21 14.55 -2.85
C LYS A 617 32.92 14.28 -1.53
N LEU A 618 34.01 14.98 -1.22
CA LEU A 618 34.70 14.90 0.08
C LEU A 618 33.82 15.37 1.24
N LYS A 619 32.97 16.39 1.02
CA LYS A 619 31.97 16.83 2.01
C LYS A 619 30.83 15.82 2.17
N LEU A 620 30.38 15.21 1.07
CA LEU A 620 29.32 14.19 1.07
C LEU A 620 29.77 12.87 1.72
N TYR A 621 31.05 12.52 1.58
CA TYR A 621 31.65 11.31 2.15
C TYR A 621 32.83 11.68 3.07
N PRO A 622 32.57 12.13 4.32
CA PRO A 622 33.62 12.64 5.21
C PRO A 622 34.72 11.63 5.55
N LYS A 623 34.42 10.33 5.45
CA LYS A 623 35.43 9.26 5.66
C LYS A 623 36.45 9.19 4.52
N GLY A 624 36.22 9.86 3.39
CA GLY A 624 37.12 9.92 2.24
C GLY A 624 37.23 8.63 1.40
N ILE A 625 36.71 7.49 1.89
CA ILE A 625 36.76 6.20 1.21
C ILE A 625 35.45 5.97 0.46
N HIS A 626 35.40 6.38 -0.81
CA HIS A 626 34.25 6.18 -1.68
C HIS A 626 34.69 6.01 -3.15
N PRO A 627 34.07 5.11 -3.94
CA PRO A 627 34.43 4.92 -5.36
C PRO A 627 34.42 6.22 -6.16
N ASP A 628 33.43 7.09 -5.94
CA ASP A 628 33.34 8.38 -6.65
C ASP A 628 34.48 9.36 -6.34
N ILE A 629 35.09 9.27 -5.16
CA ILE A 629 36.25 10.09 -4.79
C ILE A 629 37.48 9.56 -5.53
N ALA A 630 37.69 8.24 -5.56
CA ALA A 630 38.76 7.61 -6.33
C ALA A 630 38.67 7.99 -7.82
N LEU A 631 37.47 7.91 -8.40
CA LEU A 631 37.23 8.30 -9.79
C LEU A 631 37.55 9.79 -10.02
N SER A 632 37.16 10.66 -9.10
CA SER A 632 37.44 12.11 -9.22
C SER A 632 38.95 12.40 -9.19
N TYR A 633 39.70 11.68 -8.34
CA TYR A 633 41.16 11.77 -8.33
C TYR A 633 41.79 11.25 -9.63
N LYS A 634 41.27 10.16 -10.22
CA LYS A 634 41.71 9.70 -11.55
C LYS A 634 41.47 10.74 -12.64
N ILE A 635 40.28 11.35 -12.65
CA ILE A 635 39.92 12.41 -13.60
C ILE A 635 40.86 13.61 -13.46
N LEU A 636 41.13 14.07 -12.23
CA LEU A 636 42.07 15.16 -11.98
C LEU A 636 43.50 14.80 -12.36
N SER A 637 43.95 13.57 -12.08
CA SER A 637 45.27 13.09 -12.49
C SER A 637 45.44 13.17 -14.01
N LEU A 638 44.47 12.67 -14.76
CA LEU A 638 44.45 12.75 -16.22
C LEU A 638 44.42 14.21 -16.71
N ALA A 639 43.58 15.05 -16.12
CA ALA A 639 43.44 16.45 -16.50
C ALA A 639 44.74 17.24 -16.28
N TYR A 640 45.38 17.09 -15.11
CA TYR A 640 46.66 17.74 -14.81
C TYR A 640 47.81 17.21 -15.66
N GLY A 641 47.81 15.91 -15.98
CA GLY A 641 48.82 15.32 -16.88
C GLY A 641 48.77 15.93 -18.28
N ILE A 642 47.55 16.12 -18.82
CA ILE A 642 47.33 16.72 -20.14
C ILE A 642 47.56 18.23 -20.12
N PHE A 643 47.25 18.90 -19.02
CA PHE A 643 47.53 20.33 -18.84
C PHE A 643 49.04 20.64 -18.76
N GLY A 644 49.88 19.64 -18.45
CA GLY A 644 51.34 19.79 -18.36
C GLY A 644 51.88 19.96 -16.93
N GLU A 645 51.12 19.52 -15.91
CA GLU A 645 51.54 19.50 -14.51
C GLU A 645 51.71 18.06 -13.98
N PRO A 646 52.76 17.33 -14.41
CA PRO A 646 52.93 15.91 -14.09
C PRO A 646 53.07 15.64 -12.59
N ALA A 647 53.65 16.57 -11.82
CA ALA A 647 53.78 16.40 -10.37
C ALA A 647 52.41 16.34 -9.65
N ARG A 648 51.46 17.19 -10.06
CA ARG A 648 50.08 17.14 -9.53
C ARG A 648 49.34 15.91 -10.05
N ALA A 649 49.56 15.54 -11.31
CA ALA A 649 49.00 14.34 -11.90
C ALA A 649 49.37 13.08 -11.08
N ASP A 650 50.65 12.94 -10.73
CA ASP A 650 51.17 11.85 -9.91
C ASP A 650 50.62 11.87 -8.48
N GLU A 651 50.47 13.06 -7.87
CA GLU A 651 49.86 13.21 -6.55
C GLU A 651 48.43 12.67 -6.53
N TYR A 652 47.60 13.08 -7.49
CA TYR A 652 46.21 12.63 -7.59
C TYR A 652 46.11 11.14 -7.97
N ALA A 653 47.01 10.62 -8.81
CA ALA A 653 47.08 9.19 -9.11
C ALA A 653 47.33 8.36 -7.84
N LYS A 654 48.29 8.78 -7.00
CA LYS A 654 48.58 8.12 -5.72
C LYS A 654 47.37 8.13 -4.78
N LYS A 655 46.65 9.27 -4.68
CA LYS A 655 45.42 9.37 -3.87
C LYS A 655 44.31 8.45 -4.38
N ALA A 656 44.14 8.32 -5.69
CA ALA A 656 43.19 7.39 -6.26
C ALA A 656 43.51 5.93 -5.89
N ILE A 657 44.77 5.52 -6.06
CA ILE A 657 45.23 4.16 -5.74
C ILE A 657 45.05 3.84 -4.26
N ASP A 658 45.36 4.78 -3.36
CA ASP A 658 45.14 4.62 -1.91
C ASP A 658 43.68 4.28 -1.59
N ILE A 659 42.74 5.05 -2.14
CA ILE A 659 41.30 4.81 -1.90
C ILE A 659 40.87 3.47 -2.49
N GLU A 660 41.33 3.12 -3.69
CA GLU A 660 40.96 1.85 -4.33
C GLU A 660 41.49 0.64 -3.57
N ASN A 661 42.69 0.71 -2.99
CA ASN A 661 43.21 -0.35 -2.15
C ASN A 661 42.37 -0.49 -0.87
N ARG A 662 42.03 0.62 -0.22
CA ARG A 662 41.20 0.63 1.00
C ARG A 662 39.75 0.18 0.75
N LEU A 663 39.25 0.33 -0.48
CA LEU A 663 37.93 -0.19 -0.88
C LEU A 663 37.94 -1.72 -1.04
N LYS A 664 39.07 -2.33 -1.42
CA LYS A 664 39.20 -3.79 -1.57
C LYS A 664 39.37 -4.52 -0.23
N GLU A 665 39.83 -3.82 0.80
CA GLU A 665 40.02 -4.34 2.16
C GLU A 665 38.72 -4.42 2.98
N LYS A 666 37.62 -3.88 2.45
CA LYS A 666 36.27 -3.92 3.04
C LYS A 666 35.38 -4.88 2.28
#